data_AF-A0A7C4P1B3-F1
#
_entry.id   AF-A0A7C4P1B3-F1
#
_cell.length_a   1.000
_cell.length_b   1.000
_cell.length_c   1.000
_cell.angle_alpha   90.00
_cell.angle_beta   90.00
_cell.angle_gamma   90.00
#
_symmetry.space_group_name_H-M   'P 1'
#
loop_
_entity.id
_entity.type
_entity.pdbx_description
1 polymer ?
#
loop_
_entity_poly.entity_id
_entity_poly.type
_entity_poly.pdbx_seq_one_letter_code
_entity_poly.pdbx_strand_id
1 'polypeptide(L)'
;MIQEFRQYFSDITLKSNIYLMLVQRFALLMLIFTLCRVLFFLFNIDFFANVTAAGFLRMLAGGLWFDISALIYTNILYFTLFLLPFTFRYNEWYQRVLKYLFVFTNSIAIGANCADFIYFRFTMRRTTATVFSEFKHETNFGSLIPKFIADYWYVFLIWIAITILLVLLYGRVRPIKMGRGFRFHLVYGINGLVLLLVFATLMVGGMRGGFRHSTRPITLSNAGQYINEPLEAAIVLNTPFAIYRTLGKKSLVKVDYYKNSKELEEVYSPLHNPQETDSLKRMNVVIFILESFGREYIGAYNKNLKQTDGYTGFTPFLDSLIEHSLWFTRSYGNGRKSIDGMPSVLASIPMFVEPYFLTSYSTNKINSIASALRAEGYHTAFFHGAPNGSMGFQAFANVAGFEEYYGMSEYPDPSHFDGMWGVWDEEFFQFFAQTLNKFPQPFCAALFSVSSHHPFKVPTRYEGVFPKGTLPIHQCVAYTDYSLKRFFETVSQMDWYPNTLFVITADHPNQTQYPEYQTSVGAFAVPLIFYRPDNSLAGQKDELAQQIDIMPSVLGYLHYNKPFIAFGRNVFDSGSKPFVVNYINNCYQFYSDDYVLIFDGKKSLGLYNIKDDIMLTNNLQDQLPDRVIEMEGKLKAIIQQYNSRMIDDNLVVK
;
A
#
# COMPACT_ATOMS: atom_id res chain seq x y z
N MET A 1 35.20 30.98 -27.16
CA MET A 1 34.71 29.96 -26.20
C MET A 1 33.34 29.36 -26.52
N ILE A 2 32.18 30.03 -26.37
CA ILE A 2 30.85 29.40 -26.66
C ILE A 2 30.67 29.04 -28.14
N GLN A 3 31.19 29.85 -29.06
CA GLN A 3 31.17 29.56 -30.51
C GLN A 3 32.11 28.40 -30.88
N GLU A 4 33.34 28.38 -30.35
CA GLU A 4 34.29 27.28 -30.56
C GLU A 4 33.80 25.97 -29.92
N PHE A 5 33.16 26.04 -28.75
CA PHE A 5 32.51 24.90 -28.10
C PHE A 5 31.31 24.40 -28.93
N ARG A 6 30.51 25.30 -29.54
CA ARG A 6 29.46 24.91 -30.49
C ARG A 6 30.02 24.23 -31.75
N GLN A 7 31.18 24.69 -32.21
CA GLN A 7 31.82 24.21 -33.45
C GLN A 7 32.50 22.85 -33.26
N TYR A 8 33.15 22.60 -32.12
CA TYR A 8 33.73 21.29 -31.78
C TYR A 8 32.67 20.17 -31.73
N PHE A 9 31.42 20.55 -31.43
CA PHE A 9 30.30 19.64 -31.28
C PHE A 9 29.31 19.65 -32.47
N SER A 10 29.47 20.52 -33.47
CA SER A 10 28.56 20.62 -34.61
C SER A 10 28.71 19.49 -35.62
N ASP A 11 29.87 18.83 -35.65
CA ASP A 11 30.22 17.86 -36.69
C ASP A 11 29.69 16.44 -36.42
N ILE A 12 29.09 16.23 -35.24
CA ILE A 12 28.46 14.98 -34.83
C ILE A 12 26.93 15.18 -34.81
N THR A 13 26.31 15.17 -36.00
CA THR A 13 24.84 15.16 -36.13
C THR A 13 24.36 13.81 -36.65
N LEU A 14 23.50 13.15 -35.87
CA LEU A 14 22.92 11.85 -36.23
C LEU A 14 21.57 12.09 -36.92
N LYS A 15 21.47 11.65 -38.18
CA LYS A 15 20.18 11.58 -38.89
C LYS A 15 19.50 10.28 -38.47
N SER A 16 18.26 10.38 -38.00
CA SER A 16 17.53 9.24 -37.44
C SER A 16 16.08 9.21 -37.91
N ASN A 17 15.48 8.03 -37.90
CA ASN A 17 14.03 7.89 -38.03
C ASN A 17 13.36 8.66 -36.88
N ILE A 18 12.26 9.36 -37.16
CA ILE A 18 11.54 10.16 -36.16
C ILE A 18 11.14 9.36 -34.92
N TYR A 19 10.79 8.07 -35.05
CA TYR A 19 10.48 7.20 -33.91
C TYR A 19 11.73 6.82 -33.11
N LEU A 20 12.86 6.55 -33.77
CA LEU A 20 14.13 6.28 -33.09
C LEU A 20 14.66 7.54 -32.39
N MET A 21 14.43 8.72 -32.96
CA MET A 21 14.71 10.00 -32.32
C MET A 21 13.91 10.18 -31.03
N LEU A 22 12.65 9.73 -30.99
CA LEU A 22 11.85 9.76 -29.77
C LEU A 22 12.44 8.86 -28.68
N VAL A 23 12.83 7.64 -29.04
CA VAL A 23 13.49 6.69 -28.12
C VAL A 23 14.80 7.28 -27.58
N GLN A 24 15.62 7.89 -28.43
CA GLN A 24 16.87 8.54 -28.03
C GLN A 24 16.63 9.71 -27.06
N ARG A 25 15.59 10.53 -27.30
CA ARG A 25 15.21 11.63 -26.40
C ARG A 25 14.69 11.12 -25.06
N PHE A 26 13.93 10.04 -25.07
CA PHE A 26 13.48 9.38 -23.84
C PHE A 26 14.68 8.83 -23.04
N ALA A 27 15.61 8.14 -23.71
CA ALA A 27 16.83 7.63 -23.08
C ALA A 27 17.71 8.75 -22.49
N LEU A 28 17.81 9.90 -23.17
CA LEU A 28 18.49 11.08 -22.63
C LEU A 28 17.85 11.56 -21.32
N LEU A 29 16.52 11.62 -21.26
CA LEU A 29 15.82 12.02 -20.04
C LEU A 29 16.02 11.01 -18.91
N MET A 30 16.04 9.70 -19.20
CA MET A 30 16.34 8.66 -18.23
C MET A 30 17.74 8.84 -17.61
N LEU A 31 18.75 9.16 -18.43
CA LEU A 31 20.11 9.44 -17.96
C LEU A 31 20.15 10.68 -17.07
N ILE A 32 19.42 11.74 -17.44
CA ILE A 32 19.34 12.97 -16.64
C ILE A 32 18.64 12.71 -15.29
N PHE A 33 17.53 11.96 -15.27
CA PHE A 33 16.86 11.61 -14.01
C PHE A 33 17.73 10.73 -13.12
N THR A 34 18.48 9.80 -13.71
CA THR A 34 19.48 8.99 -12.98
C THR A 34 20.58 9.88 -12.40
N LEU A 35 21.09 10.86 -13.16
CA LEU A 35 22.04 11.85 -12.65
C LEU A 35 21.45 12.66 -11.48
N CYS A 36 20.22 13.14 -11.61
CA CYS A 36 19.53 13.84 -10.52
C CYS A 36 19.39 12.96 -9.26
N ARG A 37 19.12 11.66 -9.42
CA ARG A 37 19.06 10.71 -8.30
C ARG A 37 20.41 10.54 -7.62
N VAL A 38 21.48 10.38 -8.40
CA VAL A 38 22.85 10.27 -7.86
C VAL A 38 23.22 11.56 -7.12
N LEU A 39 22.96 12.72 -7.71
CA LEU A 39 23.20 14.01 -7.05
C LEU A 39 22.38 14.14 -5.76
N PHE A 40 21.10 13.79 -5.78
CA PHE A 40 20.27 13.77 -4.57
C PHE A 40 20.89 12.94 -3.45
N PHE A 41 21.35 11.73 -3.76
CA PHE A 41 22.02 10.87 -2.78
C PHE A 41 23.29 11.52 -2.25
N LEU A 42 24.16 12.06 -3.11
CA LEU A 42 25.40 12.72 -2.70
C LEU A 42 25.14 13.95 -1.81
N PHE A 43 24.11 14.75 -2.11
CA PHE A 43 23.72 15.89 -1.29
C PHE A 43 23.15 15.48 0.08
N ASN A 44 22.69 14.25 0.25
CA ASN A 44 22.00 13.80 1.45
C ASN A 44 22.64 12.54 2.05
N ILE A 45 23.92 12.28 1.74
CA ILE A 45 24.62 11.04 2.08
C ILE A 45 24.64 10.78 3.58
N ASP A 46 24.69 11.83 4.39
CA ASP A 46 24.69 11.76 5.86
C ASP A 46 23.41 11.13 6.44
N PHE A 47 22.29 11.19 5.70
CA PHE A 47 21.03 10.56 6.10
C PHE A 47 20.95 9.07 5.74
N PHE A 48 21.91 8.56 4.96
CA PHE A 48 21.90 7.22 4.36
C PHE A 48 23.13 6.39 4.74
N ALA A 49 23.63 6.54 5.97
CA ALA A 49 24.87 5.91 6.44
C ALA A 49 24.93 4.38 6.28
N ASN A 50 23.77 3.70 6.29
CA ASN A 50 23.68 2.23 6.21
C ASN A 50 23.57 1.71 4.76
N VAL A 51 23.56 2.59 3.75
CA VAL A 51 23.40 2.18 2.35
C VAL A 51 24.71 1.57 1.82
N THR A 52 24.68 0.28 1.53
CA THR A 52 25.80 -0.42 0.86
C THR A 52 25.84 -0.10 -0.64
N ALA A 53 26.98 -0.32 -1.30
CA ALA A 53 27.10 -0.13 -2.74
C ALA A 53 26.11 -1.01 -3.54
N ALA A 54 25.92 -2.27 -3.11
CA ALA A 54 24.94 -3.17 -3.71
C ALA A 54 23.50 -2.66 -3.49
N GLY A 55 23.19 -2.18 -2.27
CA GLY A 55 21.91 -1.55 -1.95
C GLY A 55 21.65 -0.31 -2.80
N PHE A 56 22.66 0.53 -3.01
CA PHE A 56 22.56 1.71 -3.87
C PHE A 56 22.28 1.33 -5.33
N LEU A 57 22.99 0.35 -5.90
CA LEU A 57 22.72 -0.13 -7.26
C LEU A 57 21.31 -0.71 -7.41
N ARG A 58 20.81 -1.45 -6.41
CA ARG A 58 19.44 -1.96 -6.36
C ARG A 58 18.43 -0.81 -6.37
N MET A 59 18.67 0.24 -5.59
CA MET A 59 17.81 1.43 -5.56
C MET A 59 17.86 2.25 -6.85
N LEU A 60 19.03 2.37 -7.50
CA LEU A 60 19.14 3.00 -8.81
C LEU A 60 18.34 2.23 -9.86
N ALA A 61 18.45 0.90 -9.88
CA ALA A 61 17.70 0.05 -10.79
C ALA A 61 16.18 0.15 -10.55
N GLY A 62 15.75 0.10 -9.29
CA GLY A 62 14.34 0.29 -8.92
C GLY A 62 13.81 1.66 -9.32
N GLY A 63 14.64 2.69 -9.14
CA GLY A 63 14.33 4.07 -9.48
C GLY A 63 13.99 4.31 -10.95
N LEU A 64 14.52 3.49 -11.87
CA LEU A 64 14.22 3.59 -13.30
C LEU A 64 12.72 3.42 -13.60
N TRP A 65 12.01 2.58 -12.84
CA TRP A 65 10.55 2.41 -13.02
C TRP A 65 9.78 3.68 -12.69
N PHE A 66 10.20 4.38 -11.65
CA PHE A 66 9.63 5.66 -11.22
C PHE A 66 9.98 6.79 -12.19
N ASP A 67 11.19 6.75 -12.77
CA ASP A 67 11.61 7.70 -13.80
C ASP A 67 10.81 7.53 -15.07
N ILE A 68 10.60 6.30 -15.53
CA ILE A 68 9.76 6.01 -16.70
C ILE A 68 8.37 6.63 -16.52
N SER A 69 7.73 6.36 -15.38
CA SER A 69 6.40 6.89 -15.09
C SER A 69 6.40 8.42 -15.01
N ALA A 70 7.36 9.03 -14.31
CA ALA A 70 7.49 10.48 -14.21
C ALA A 70 7.63 11.14 -15.59
N LEU A 71 8.54 10.61 -16.41
CA LEU A 71 8.84 11.14 -17.72
C LEU A 71 7.67 11.01 -18.68
N ILE A 72 6.90 9.91 -18.61
CA ILE A 72 5.66 9.75 -19.37
C ILE A 72 4.64 10.81 -18.96
N TYR A 73 4.40 11.03 -17.67
CA TYR A 73 3.49 12.08 -17.21
C TYR A 73 3.95 13.48 -17.62
N THR A 74 5.22 13.82 -17.40
CA THR A 74 5.80 15.12 -17.76
C THR A 74 5.72 15.40 -19.27
N ASN A 75 5.85 14.37 -20.10
CA ASN A 75 5.95 14.50 -21.55
C ASN A 75 4.73 13.99 -22.31
N ILE A 76 3.60 13.71 -21.66
CA ILE A 76 2.43 13.12 -22.33
C ILE A 76 1.94 13.97 -23.51
N LEU A 77 1.91 15.29 -23.36
CA LEU A 77 1.54 16.22 -24.42
C LEU A 77 2.60 16.22 -25.54
N TYR A 78 3.87 16.22 -25.18
CA TYR A 78 4.97 16.15 -26.14
C TYR A 78 4.91 14.86 -26.97
N PHE A 79 4.74 13.70 -26.32
CA PHE A 79 4.62 12.40 -26.99
C PHE A 79 3.40 12.34 -27.89
N THR A 80 2.25 12.81 -27.42
CA THR A 80 1.01 12.84 -28.20
C THR A 80 1.21 13.66 -29.49
N LEU A 81 1.70 14.89 -29.37
CA LEU A 81 1.95 15.76 -30.52
C LEU A 81 3.01 15.15 -31.45
N PHE A 82 4.11 14.65 -30.90
CA PHE A 82 5.21 14.08 -31.67
C PHE A 82 4.79 12.84 -32.49
N LEU A 83 3.90 12.00 -31.93
CA LEU A 83 3.45 10.75 -32.53
C LEU A 83 2.28 10.91 -33.52
N LEU A 84 1.70 12.12 -33.68
CA LEU A 84 0.62 12.35 -34.63
C LEU A 84 1.00 11.85 -36.04
N PRO A 85 0.13 11.07 -36.72
CA PRO A 85 0.44 10.39 -37.98
C PRO A 85 0.37 11.31 -39.22
N PHE A 86 0.78 12.57 -39.07
CA PHE A 86 0.73 13.58 -40.12
C PHE A 86 2.13 14.03 -40.53
N THR A 87 2.29 14.46 -41.77
CA THR A 87 3.59 14.90 -42.31
C THR A 87 3.98 16.31 -41.88
N PHE A 88 3.05 17.13 -41.37
CA PHE A 88 3.37 18.45 -40.82
C PHE A 88 4.36 18.38 -39.65
N ARG A 89 4.54 17.20 -39.03
CA ARG A 89 5.51 17.01 -37.96
C ARG A 89 6.95 17.28 -38.39
N TYR A 90 7.27 17.22 -39.68
CA TYR A 90 8.61 17.57 -40.20
C TYR A 90 8.79 19.08 -40.42
N ASN A 91 7.76 19.90 -40.21
CA ASN A 91 7.87 21.34 -40.34
C ASN A 91 8.83 21.91 -39.28
N GLU A 92 9.74 22.79 -39.69
CA GLU A 92 10.75 23.43 -38.82
C GLU A 92 10.12 24.25 -37.68
N TRP A 93 8.97 24.88 -37.92
CA TRP A 93 8.21 25.56 -36.86
C TRP A 93 7.65 24.55 -35.86
N TYR A 94 7.05 23.47 -36.35
CA TYR A 94 6.48 22.42 -35.51
C TYR A 94 7.56 21.74 -34.64
N GLN A 95 8.71 21.41 -35.21
CA GLN A 95 9.85 20.86 -34.47
C GLN A 95 10.44 21.86 -33.47
N ARG A 96 10.40 23.16 -33.76
CA ARG A 96 10.78 24.21 -32.80
C ARG A 96 9.81 24.28 -31.63
N VAL A 97 8.50 24.29 -31.89
CA VAL A 97 7.47 24.26 -30.84
C VAL A 97 7.64 23.03 -29.96
N LEU A 98 7.80 21.84 -30.56
CA LEU A 98 8.07 20.60 -29.82
C LEU A 98 9.34 20.67 -28.98
N LYS A 99 10.41 21.30 -29.49
CA LYS A 99 11.65 21.52 -28.73
C LYS A 99 11.40 22.39 -27.50
N TYR A 100 10.72 23.52 -27.66
CA TYR A 100 10.43 24.41 -26.54
C TYR A 100 9.54 23.74 -25.51
N LEU A 101 8.48 23.04 -25.95
CA LEU A 101 7.63 22.25 -25.07
C LEU A 101 8.45 21.23 -24.27
N PHE A 102 9.27 20.42 -24.95
CA PHE A 102 10.11 19.40 -24.32
C PHE A 102 11.09 20.00 -23.31
N VAL A 103 11.83 21.05 -23.70
CA VAL A 103 12.81 21.67 -22.79
C VAL A 103 12.11 22.31 -21.60
N PHE A 104 10.99 23.01 -21.82
CA PHE A 104 10.25 23.69 -20.76
C PHE A 104 9.70 22.69 -19.72
N THR A 105 8.97 21.65 -20.17
CA THR A 105 8.37 20.67 -19.24
C THR A 105 9.43 19.90 -18.46
N ASN A 106 10.50 19.46 -19.13
CA ASN A 106 11.57 18.73 -18.45
C ASN A 106 12.45 19.64 -17.58
N SER A 107 12.63 20.92 -17.94
CA SER A 107 13.31 21.89 -17.06
C SER A 107 12.58 22.03 -15.73
N ILE A 108 11.25 22.10 -15.73
CA ILE A 108 10.46 22.15 -14.49
C ILE A 108 10.64 20.85 -13.68
N ALA A 109 10.56 19.69 -14.33
CA ALA A 109 10.72 18.39 -13.66
C ALA A 109 12.13 18.18 -13.08
N ILE A 110 13.18 18.64 -13.78
CA ILE A 110 14.55 18.64 -13.27
C ILE A 110 14.66 19.61 -12.09
N GLY A 111 14.09 20.81 -12.20
CA GLY A 111 14.07 21.81 -11.13
C GLY A 111 13.43 21.26 -9.85
N ALA A 112 12.32 20.52 -9.96
CA ALA A 112 11.68 19.85 -8.83
C ALA A 112 12.61 18.82 -8.15
N ASN A 113 13.34 18.01 -8.92
CA ASN A 113 14.33 17.10 -8.35
C ASN A 113 15.48 17.84 -7.65
N CYS A 114 15.99 18.92 -8.26
CA CYS A 114 17.06 19.73 -7.69
C CYS A 114 16.63 20.43 -6.40
N ALA A 115 15.41 20.95 -6.32
CA ALA A 115 14.87 21.55 -5.10
C ALA A 115 14.88 20.55 -3.92
N ASP A 116 14.56 19.28 -4.20
CA ASP A 116 14.61 18.21 -3.20
C ASP A 116 16.02 17.80 -2.78
N PHE A 117 17.09 18.28 -3.43
CA PHE A 117 18.46 18.08 -2.89
C PHE A 117 18.60 18.72 -1.51
N ILE A 118 17.84 19.79 -1.26
CA ILE A 118 17.87 20.57 -0.03
C ILE A 118 16.58 20.39 0.76
N TYR A 119 15.42 20.50 0.10
CA TYR A 119 14.14 20.50 0.82
C TYR A 119 13.88 19.18 1.57
N PHE A 120 14.38 18.06 1.05
CA PHE A 120 14.33 16.75 1.72
C PHE A 120 14.88 16.78 3.15
N ARG A 121 15.90 17.60 3.44
CA ARG A 121 16.52 17.67 4.78
C ARG A 121 15.57 18.20 5.85
N PHE A 122 14.53 18.93 5.45
CA PHE A 122 13.53 19.49 6.36
C PHE A 122 12.34 18.55 6.55
N THR A 123 12.03 17.74 5.54
CA THR A 123 10.81 16.91 5.53
C THR A 123 11.10 15.42 5.70
N MET A 124 12.34 14.99 5.49
CA MET A 124 12.79 13.60 5.46
C MET A 124 12.02 12.71 4.46
N ARG A 125 11.35 13.33 3.48
CA ARG A 125 10.61 12.66 2.41
C ARG A 125 10.68 13.47 1.12
N ARG A 126 10.49 12.80 -0.02
CA ARG A 126 10.38 13.50 -1.31
C ARG A 126 9.17 14.43 -1.30
N THR A 127 9.31 15.59 -1.95
CA THR A 127 8.20 16.52 -2.08
C THR A 127 7.03 15.87 -2.82
N THR A 128 5.85 16.02 -2.25
CA THR A 128 4.59 15.54 -2.82
C THR A 128 3.67 16.72 -3.13
N ALA A 129 2.49 16.46 -3.70
CA ALA A 129 1.52 17.51 -4.00
C ALA A 129 1.01 18.26 -2.75
N THR A 130 1.24 17.75 -1.53
CA THR A 130 0.85 18.43 -0.28
C THR A 130 1.53 19.79 -0.12
N VAL A 131 2.70 19.97 -0.72
CA VAL A 131 3.45 21.24 -0.73
C VAL A 131 2.58 22.40 -1.23
N PHE A 132 1.71 22.16 -2.23
CA PHE A 132 0.83 23.19 -2.76
C PHE A 132 -0.28 23.60 -1.79
N SER A 133 -0.76 22.66 -0.95
CA SER A 133 -1.72 22.98 0.11
C SER A 133 -1.06 23.66 1.32
N GLU A 134 0.16 23.24 1.67
CA GLU A 134 0.94 23.81 2.78
C GLU A 134 1.25 25.29 2.53
N PHE A 135 1.61 25.66 1.30
CA PHE A 135 1.92 27.05 0.93
C PHE A 135 0.70 27.88 0.49
N LYS A 136 -0.50 27.30 0.37
CA LYS A 136 -1.69 28.02 -0.15
C LYS A 136 -2.09 29.23 0.69
N HIS A 137 -1.82 29.18 1.99
CA HIS A 137 -2.18 30.23 2.96
C HIS A 137 -0.97 31.03 3.46
N GLU A 138 0.24 30.78 2.91
CA GLU A 138 1.46 31.47 3.31
C GLU A 138 1.55 32.83 2.59
N THR A 139 1.37 33.92 3.33
CA THR A 139 1.39 35.29 2.78
C THR A 139 2.78 35.73 2.33
N ASN A 140 3.84 35.05 2.78
CA ASN A 140 5.25 35.36 2.45
C ASN A 140 5.84 34.51 1.33
N PHE A 141 5.05 33.72 0.61
CA PHE A 141 5.56 32.79 -0.41
C PHE A 141 6.45 33.48 -1.48
N GLY A 142 6.12 34.70 -1.87
CA GLY A 142 6.88 35.49 -2.85
C GLY A 142 8.26 35.95 -2.36
N SER A 143 8.49 36.08 -1.05
CA SER A 143 9.79 36.46 -0.47
C SER A 143 10.67 35.26 -0.10
N LEU A 144 10.06 34.09 0.13
CA LEU A 144 10.78 32.84 0.45
C LEU A 144 11.55 32.27 -0.74
N ILE A 145 11.00 32.31 -1.96
CA ILE A 145 11.66 31.74 -3.16
C ILE A 145 12.98 32.47 -3.49
N PRO A 146 13.03 33.82 -3.58
CA PRO A 146 14.30 34.51 -3.85
C PRO A 146 15.35 34.26 -2.78
N LYS A 147 14.94 34.19 -1.50
CA LYS A 147 15.83 33.88 -0.39
C LYS A 147 16.39 32.45 -0.50
N PHE A 148 15.54 31.46 -0.79
CA PHE A 148 15.98 30.08 -1.00
C PHE A 148 16.94 29.95 -2.19
N ILE A 149 16.70 30.69 -3.28
CA ILE A 149 17.62 30.74 -4.43
C ILE A 149 18.96 31.39 -4.01
N ALA A 150 18.95 32.43 -3.18
CA ALA A 150 20.17 33.07 -2.69
C ALA A 150 20.97 32.14 -1.75
N ASP A 151 20.30 31.53 -0.77
CA ASP A 151 20.91 30.63 0.21
C ASP A 151 21.47 29.36 -0.45
N TYR A 152 20.79 28.85 -1.48
CA TYR A 152 21.14 27.61 -2.18
C TYR A 152 21.47 27.83 -3.67
N TRP A 153 22.17 28.93 -3.98
CA TRP A 153 22.48 29.36 -5.36
C TRP A 153 23.17 28.27 -6.21
N TYR A 154 24.00 27.42 -5.59
CA TYR A 154 24.69 26.34 -6.28
C TYR A 154 23.72 25.29 -6.84
N VAL A 155 22.59 25.02 -6.16
CA VAL A 155 21.54 24.10 -6.66
C VAL A 155 20.87 24.69 -7.89
N PHE A 156 20.61 26.00 -7.86
CA PHE A 156 20.06 26.71 -9.02
C PHE A 156 21.01 26.67 -10.22
N LEU A 157 22.33 26.81 -10.00
CA LEU A 157 23.32 26.64 -11.06
C LEU A 157 23.38 25.21 -11.60
N ILE A 158 23.28 24.19 -10.74
CA ILE A 158 23.21 22.78 -11.17
C ILE A 158 21.98 22.57 -12.06
N TRP A 159 20.82 23.09 -11.66
CA TRP A 159 19.60 23.01 -12.47
C TRP A 159 19.78 23.67 -13.85
N ILE A 160 20.35 24.87 -13.89
CA ILE A 160 20.65 25.55 -15.16
C ILE A 160 21.64 24.74 -15.99
N ALA A 161 22.71 24.21 -15.40
CA ALA A 161 23.72 23.42 -16.10
C ALA A 161 23.14 22.15 -16.74
N ILE A 162 22.30 21.41 -16.00
CA ILE A 162 21.60 20.23 -16.52
C ILE A 162 20.61 20.62 -17.62
N THR A 163 19.93 21.76 -17.49
CA THR A 163 19.01 22.27 -18.53
C THR A 163 19.75 22.69 -19.80
N ILE A 164 20.91 23.34 -19.68
CA ILE A 164 21.78 23.64 -20.82
C ILE A 164 22.24 22.36 -21.49
N LEU A 165 22.68 21.36 -20.71
CA LEU A 165 23.06 20.04 -21.22
C LEU A 165 21.91 19.39 -22.02
N LEU A 166 20.68 19.43 -21.49
CA LEU A 166 19.47 18.94 -22.18
C LEU A 166 19.27 19.66 -23.53
N VAL A 167 19.39 20.99 -23.56
CA VAL A 167 19.23 21.79 -24.79
C VAL A 167 20.31 21.45 -25.83
N LEU A 168 21.57 21.28 -25.39
CA LEU A 168 22.71 20.95 -26.25
C LEU A 168 22.58 19.55 -26.86
N LEU A 169 22.13 18.57 -26.07
CA LEU A 169 21.97 17.19 -26.50
C LEU A 169 20.70 16.97 -27.33
N TYR A 170 19.61 17.69 -27.06
CA TYR A 170 18.37 17.60 -27.85
C TYR A 170 18.60 17.89 -29.34
N GLY A 171 19.49 18.84 -29.66
CA GLY A 171 19.75 19.29 -31.02
C GLY A 171 20.60 18.35 -31.89
N ARG A 172 21.15 17.27 -31.31
CA ARG A 172 22.09 16.36 -31.99
C ARG A 172 21.42 15.35 -32.92
N VAL A 173 20.17 15.02 -32.65
CA VAL A 173 19.38 14.11 -33.48
C VAL A 173 18.36 14.92 -34.27
N ARG A 174 18.42 14.80 -35.60
CA ARG A 174 17.48 15.48 -36.51
C ARG A 174 16.67 14.47 -37.31
N PRO A 175 15.37 14.74 -37.54
CA PRO A 175 14.54 13.84 -38.33
C PRO A 175 14.97 13.87 -39.80
N ILE A 176 15.02 12.71 -40.44
CA ILE A 176 15.19 12.60 -41.90
C ILE A 176 13.90 13.09 -42.57
N LYS A 177 14.02 14.05 -43.50
CA LYS A 177 12.89 14.52 -44.32
C LYS A 177 12.41 13.37 -45.21
N MET A 178 11.12 13.06 -45.12
CA MET A 178 10.48 11.96 -45.87
C MET A 178 9.88 12.44 -47.21
N GLY A 179 9.65 11.49 -48.12
CA GLY A 179 9.22 11.71 -49.51
C GLY A 179 7.82 12.34 -49.67
N ARG A 180 7.42 12.64 -50.92
CA ARG A 180 6.15 13.29 -51.28
C ARG A 180 5.25 12.33 -52.07
N GLY A 181 3.93 12.42 -51.91
CA GLY A 181 2.93 11.72 -52.76
C GLY A 181 1.77 11.09 -51.99
N PHE A 182 0.59 10.96 -52.61
CA PHE A 182 -0.64 10.48 -51.96
C PHE A 182 -0.52 9.05 -51.39
N ARG A 183 -0.02 8.09 -52.17
CA ARG A 183 0.23 6.71 -51.71
C ARG A 183 1.23 6.66 -50.54
N PHE A 184 2.23 7.53 -50.57
CA PHE A 184 3.20 7.67 -49.48
C PHE A 184 2.53 8.23 -48.22
N HIS A 185 1.70 9.27 -48.33
CA HIS A 185 0.94 9.83 -47.20
C HIS A 185 -0.04 8.83 -46.58
N LEU A 186 -0.69 8.00 -47.40
CA LEU A 186 -1.61 6.95 -46.93
C LEU A 186 -0.87 5.85 -46.16
N VAL A 187 0.18 5.25 -46.75
CA VAL A 187 0.99 4.20 -46.10
C VAL A 187 1.66 4.74 -44.83
N TYR A 188 2.16 5.97 -44.89
CA TYR A 188 2.76 6.65 -43.75
C TYR A 188 1.74 6.94 -42.64
N GLY A 189 0.52 7.36 -42.99
CA GLY A 189 -0.56 7.60 -42.03
C GLY A 189 -0.97 6.32 -41.31
N ILE A 190 -1.10 5.21 -42.03
CA ILE A 190 -1.41 3.89 -41.47
C ILE A 190 -0.28 3.41 -40.55
N ASN A 191 0.97 3.42 -41.02
CA ASN A 191 2.12 3.03 -40.19
C ASN A 191 2.28 3.95 -38.97
N GLY A 192 1.99 5.24 -39.14
CA GLY A 192 2.02 6.21 -38.07
C GLY A 192 0.96 5.96 -37.01
N LEU A 193 -0.26 5.59 -37.42
CA LEU A 193 -1.35 5.22 -36.52
C LEU A 193 -1.01 3.95 -35.75
N VAL A 194 -0.49 2.92 -36.42
CA VAL A 194 -0.04 1.68 -35.76
C VAL A 194 1.03 1.98 -34.71
N LEU A 195 2.03 2.79 -35.05
CA LEU A 195 3.08 3.18 -34.09
C LEU A 195 2.53 4.05 -32.96
N LEU A 196 1.60 4.96 -33.22
CA LEU A 196 0.92 5.72 -32.18
C LEU A 196 0.23 4.79 -31.18
N LEU A 197 -0.49 3.77 -31.66
CA LEU A 197 -1.15 2.77 -30.81
C LEU A 197 -0.13 1.97 -30.00
N VAL A 198 0.97 1.51 -30.62
CA VAL A 198 2.05 0.79 -29.92
C VAL A 198 2.66 1.67 -28.82
N PHE A 199 3.03 2.91 -29.13
CA PHE A 199 3.58 3.83 -28.13
C PHE A 199 2.56 4.17 -27.04
N ALA A 200 1.27 4.32 -27.38
CA ALA A 200 0.22 4.52 -26.38
C ALA A 200 0.13 3.32 -25.43
N THR A 201 0.15 2.09 -25.95
CA THR A 201 0.20 0.87 -25.13
C THR A 201 1.44 0.82 -24.25
N LEU A 202 2.62 1.14 -24.79
CA LEU A 202 3.87 1.20 -24.01
C LEU A 202 3.83 2.28 -22.92
N MET A 203 3.26 3.45 -23.19
CA MET A 203 3.09 4.51 -22.20
C MET A 203 2.16 4.07 -21.07
N VAL A 204 1.05 3.39 -21.38
CA VAL A 204 0.16 2.80 -20.37
C VAL A 204 0.90 1.77 -19.52
N GLY A 205 1.68 0.88 -20.14
CA GLY A 205 2.52 -0.08 -19.42
C GLY A 205 3.56 0.59 -18.52
N GLY A 206 4.24 1.63 -19.01
CA GLY A 206 5.23 2.40 -18.25
C GLY A 206 4.64 3.15 -17.06
N MET A 207 3.46 3.77 -17.21
CA MET A 207 2.73 4.39 -16.08
C MET A 207 2.21 3.34 -15.09
N ARG A 208 1.97 2.10 -15.54
CA ARG A 208 1.55 1.01 -14.67
C ARG A 208 2.71 0.30 -13.97
N GLY A 209 3.93 0.40 -14.48
CA GLY A 209 5.07 -0.43 -14.03
C GLY A 209 4.99 -1.88 -14.52
N GLY A 210 4.16 -2.17 -15.53
CA GLY A 210 3.98 -3.52 -16.07
C GLY A 210 2.65 -3.71 -16.81
N PHE A 211 2.54 -4.86 -17.50
CA PHE A 211 1.35 -5.24 -18.28
C PHE A 211 0.50 -6.34 -17.66
N ARG A 212 0.89 -6.88 -16.49
CA ARG A 212 0.12 -7.98 -15.87
C ARG A 212 -1.24 -7.46 -15.38
N HIS A 213 -2.24 -8.33 -15.39
CA HIS A 213 -3.61 -7.98 -14.98
C HIS A 213 -3.67 -7.45 -13.55
N SER A 214 -2.91 -8.07 -12.64
CA SER A 214 -2.78 -7.67 -11.24
C SER A 214 -1.97 -6.38 -11.01
N THR A 215 -1.23 -5.88 -12.01
CA THR A 215 -0.40 -4.68 -11.87
C THR A 215 -1.27 -3.42 -11.87
N ARG A 216 -1.39 -2.77 -10.70
CA ARG A 216 -2.01 -1.45 -10.55
C ARG A 216 -1.00 -0.35 -10.92
N PRO A 217 -1.44 0.88 -11.21
CA PRO A 217 -0.54 2.01 -11.40
C PRO A 217 0.44 2.16 -10.24
N ILE A 218 1.74 2.14 -10.52
CA ILE A 218 2.81 2.21 -9.53
C ILE A 218 2.59 3.40 -8.57
N THR A 219 2.72 3.18 -7.27
CA THR A 219 2.50 4.17 -6.19
C THR A 219 3.81 4.48 -5.48
N LEU A 220 3.81 5.45 -4.56
CA LEU A 220 4.99 5.75 -3.73
C LEU A 220 5.41 4.52 -2.92
N SER A 221 4.44 3.79 -2.36
CA SER A 221 4.70 2.59 -1.56
C SER A 221 5.51 1.53 -2.29
N ASN A 222 5.39 1.41 -3.62
CA ASN A 222 6.16 0.44 -4.41
C ASN A 222 7.67 0.62 -4.31
N ALA A 223 8.17 1.81 -3.90
CA ALA A 223 9.58 2.02 -3.63
C ALA A 223 10.12 1.09 -2.54
N GLY A 224 9.23 0.65 -1.63
CA GLY A 224 9.49 -0.37 -0.60
C GLY A 224 10.13 -1.67 -1.12
N GLN A 225 9.91 -2.03 -2.40
CA GLN A 225 10.47 -3.25 -2.99
C GLN A 225 12.00 -3.23 -3.12
N TYR A 226 12.62 -2.05 -3.12
CA TYR A 226 14.03 -1.87 -3.44
C TYR A 226 14.89 -1.42 -2.24
N ILE A 227 14.28 -1.33 -1.06
CA ILE A 227 14.87 -0.74 0.14
C ILE A 227 14.90 -1.76 1.29
N ASN A 228 15.80 -1.52 2.24
CA ASN A 228 15.84 -2.23 3.52
C ASN A 228 15.27 -1.36 4.65
N GLU A 229 15.40 -0.04 4.52
CA GLU A 229 14.94 0.94 5.51
C GLU A 229 13.97 1.94 4.86
N PRO A 230 12.86 2.34 5.51
CA PRO A 230 11.84 3.20 4.89
C PRO A 230 12.37 4.53 4.31
N LEU A 231 13.36 5.15 4.97
CA LEU A 231 13.96 6.41 4.53
C LEU A 231 14.65 6.30 3.16
N GLU A 232 15.20 5.13 2.83
CA GLU A 232 15.87 4.85 1.55
C GLU A 232 14.90 4.97 0.36
N ALA A 233 13.58 4.91 0.59
CA ALA A 233 12.58 5.14 -0.46
C ALA A 233 12.78 6.48 -1.17
N ALA A 234 13.31 7.49 -0.47
CA ALA A 234 13.61 8.79 -1.05
C ALA A 234 14.70 8.74 -2.14
N ILE A 235 15.61 7.76 -2.11
CA ILE A 235 16.60 7.55 -3.17
C ILE A 235 15.92 6.95 -4.41
N VAL A 236 15.05 5.96 -4.22
CA VAL A 236 14.33 5.28 -5.30
C VAL A 236 13.40 6.26 -6.03
N LEU A 237 12.61 7.02 -5.26
CA LEU A 237 11.64 7.98 -5.78
C LEU A 237 12.30 9.21 -6.41
N ASN A 238 11.64 9.78 -7.43
CA ASN A 238 11.93 11.11 -7.94
C ASN A 238 10.78 12.08 -7.61
N THR A 239 11.09 13.36 -7.48
CA THR A 239 10.12 14.38 -7.03
C THR A 239 8.95 14.57 -7.99
N PRO A 240 9.15 14.66 -9.33
CA PRO A 240 8.04 14.74 -10.27
C PRO A 240 7.05 13.58 -10.14
N PHE A 241 7.54 12.34 -10.01
CA PHE A 241 6.69 11.17 -9.78
C PHE A 241 5.87 11.32 -8.49
N ALA A 242 6.54 11.66 -7.38
CA ALA A 242 5.91 11.80 -6.08
C ALA A 242 4.78 12.85 -6.11
N ILE A 243 5.01 13.99 -6.77
CA ILE A 243 3.98 15.00 -7.02
C ILE A 243 2.85 14.42 -7.87
N TYR A 244 3.12 13.89 -9.06
CA TYR A 244 2.05 13.41 -9.96
C TYR A 244 1.16 12.35 -9.33
N ARG A 245 1.73 11.44 -8.54
CA ARG A 245 0.96 10.35 -7.91
C ARG A 245 0.18 10.77 -6.68
N THR A 246 0.49 11.93 -6.11
CA THR A 246 -0.24 12.50 -4.96
C THR A 246 -1.14 13.67 -5.35
N LEU A 247 -1.09 14.14 -6.60
CA LEU A 247 -2.03 15.16 -7.12
C LEU A 247 -3.48 14.67 -6.99
N GLY A 248 -4.33 15.52 -6.41
CA GLY A 248 -5.75 15.24 -6.22
C GLY A 248 -6.07 14.24 -5.11
N LYS A 249 -5.06 13.71 -4.40
CA LYS A 249 -5.26 12.89 -3.21
C LYS A 249 -5.57 13.77 -1.99
N LYS A 250 -6.48 13.30 -1.13
CA LYS A 250 -6.75 13.97 0.15
C LYS A 250 -5.55 13.77 1.06
N SER A 251 -4.91 14.87 1.46
CA SER A 251 -3.90 14.84 2.51
C SER A 251 -4.57 14.84 3.88
N LEU A 252 -3.92 14.18 4.83
CA LEU A 252 -4.24 14.35 6.24
C LEU A 252 -3.91 15.80 6.66
N VAL A 253 -4.70 16.32 7.59
CA VAL A 253 -4.51 17.66 8.17
C VAL A 253 -4.34 17.48 9.67
N LYS A 254 -3.41 18.21 10.28
CA LYS A 254 -3.34 18.27 11.74
C LYS A 254 -4.63 18.90 12.27
N VAL A 255 -5.33 18.14 13.11
CA VAL A 255 -6.56 18.59 13.75
C VAL A 255 -6.27 18.85 15.22
N ASP A 256 -6.83 19.93 15.76
CA ASP A 256 -6.61 20.36 17.14
C ASP A 256 -7.90 20.22 17.95
N TYR A 257 -8.49 19.02 17.99
CA TYR A 257 -9.68 18.76 18.81
C TYR A 257 -9.35 18.89 20.30
N TYR A 258 -8.18 18.39 20.70
CA TYR A 258 -7.59 18.52 22.03
C TYR A 258 -6.32 19.38 21.94
N LYS A 259 -6.30 20.52 22.62
CA LYS A 259 -5.13 21.43 22.61
C LYS A 259 -4.03 20.99 23.57
N ASN A 260 -4.40 20.25 24.61
CA ASN A 260 -3.49 19.74 25.62
C ASN A 260 -3.10 18.30 25.27
N SER A 261 -1.81 18.04 25.09
CA SER A 261 -1.30 16.70 24.74
C SER A 261 -1.56 15.68 25.86
N LYS A 262 -1.51 16.10 27.13
CA LYS A 262 -1.78 15.22 28.27
C LYS A 262 -3.24 14.77 28.30
N GLU A 263 -4.16 15.70 28.06
CA GLU A 263 -5.60 15.39 27.96
C GLU A 263 -5.87 14.44 26.78
N LEU A 264 -5.24 14.70 25.63
CA LEU A 264 -5.33 13.82 24.46
C LEU A 264 -4.88 12.39 24.80
N GLU A 265 -3.72 12.25 25.45
CA GLU A 265 -3.16 10.96 25.85
C GLU A 265 -3.98 10.25 26.93
N GLU A 266 -4.61 10.99 27.85
CA GLU A 266 -5.53 10.45 28.85
C GLU A 266 -6.81 9.89 28.21
N VAL A 267 -7.32 10.53 27.15
CA VAL A 267 -8.49 10.04 26.39
C VAL A 267 -8.12 8.86 25.51
N TYR A 268 -7.02 8.97 24.76
CA TYR A 268 -6.52 7.91 23.90
C TYR A 268 -5.03 8.11 23.54
N SER A 269 -4.25 7.07 23.79
CA SER A 269 -2.87 6.98 23.36
C SER A 269 -2.64 5.69 22.56
N PRO A 270 -2.05 5.77 21.35
CA PRO A 270 -1.59 4.59 20.61
C PRO A 270 -0.22 4.10 21.11
N LEU A 271 0.37 4.73 22.13
CA LEU A 271 1.59 4.24 22.76
C LEU A 271 1.24 3.13 23.75
N HIS A 272 1.72 1.92 23.47
CA HIS A 272 1.65 0.81 24.40
C HIS A 272 2.96 0.75 25.18
N ASN A 273 2.85 0.71 26.52
CA ASN A 273 3.95 0.50 27.45
C ASN A 273 3.72 -0.82 28.19
N PRO A 274 4.17 -1.96 27.63
CA PRO A 274 4.08 -3.24 28.31
C PRO A 274 4.78 -3.21 29.67
N GLN A 275 4.25 -3.93 30.65
CA GLN A 275 4.87 -4.06 31.97
C GLN A 275 6.07 -5.03 31.91
N GLU A 276 7.17 -4.74 32.61
CA GLU A 276 8.38 -5.57 32.65
C GLU A 276 8.24 -6.83 33.53
N THR A 277 7.04 -7.41 33.65
CA THR A 277 6.78 -8.44 34.66
C THR A 277 7.15 -9.86 34.22
N ASP A 278 7.08 -10.16 32.92
CA ASP A 278 7.31 -11.50 32.39
C ASP A 278 8.34 -11.52 31.26
N SER A 279 9.11 -12.62 31.18
CA SER A 279 10.03 -12.87 30.07
C SER A 279 9.26 -13.18 28.78
N LEU A 280 9.80 -12.72 27.63
CA LEU A 280 9.24 -13.00 26.31
C LEU A 280 9.01 -14.51 26.11
N LYS A 281 7.75 -14.89 25.86
CA LYS A 281 7.34 -16.24 25.52
C LYS A 281 7.82 -16.57 24.10
N ARG A 282 8.79 -17.47 23.98
CA ARG A 282 9.41 -17.87 22.70
C ARG A 282 8.53 -18.88 21.96
N MET A 283 7.52 -18.39 21.24
CA MET A 283 6.60 -19.20 20.43
C MET A 283 6.69 -18.81 18.97
N ASN A 284 6.36 -19.71 18.05
CA ASN A 284 6.13 -19.30 16.67
C ASN A 284 4.80 -18.54 16.55
N VAL A 285 4.71 -17.64 15.57
CA VAL A 285 3.48 -16.94 15.22
C VAL A 285 3.17 -17.18 13.75
N VAL A 286 1.96 -17.67 13.46
CA VAL A 286 1.48 -17.88 12.08
C VAL A 286 0.18 -17.12 11.88
N ILE A 287 0.17 -16.17 10.95
CA ILE A 287 -0.98 -15.28 10.69
C ILE A 287 -1.55 -15.58 9.30
N PHE A 288 -2.84 -15.90 9.22
CA PHE A 288 -3.58 -16.00 7.95
C PHE A 288 -4.45 -14.76 7.74
N ILE A 289 -4.23 -14.09 6.62
CA ILE A 289 -5.09 -13.05 6.07
C ILE A 289 -5.81 -13.68 4.88
N LEU A 290 -7.06 -14.08 5.08
CA LEU A 290 -7.87 -14.74 4.06
C LEU A 290 -8.55 -13.70 3.17
N GLU A 291 -8.29 -13.76 1.87
CA GLU A 291 -8.86 -12.86 0.86
C GLU A 291 -10.39 -12.92 0.88
N SER A 292 -11.03 -11.75 1.00
CA SER A 292 -12.47 -11.57 0.85
C SER A 292 -13.35 -12.39 1.82
N PHE A 293 -12.78 -12.92 2.92
CA PHE A 293 -13.37 -13.98 3.75
C PHE A 293 -14.29 -13.45 4.87
N GLY A 294 -15.48 -12.95 4.50
CA GLY A 294 -16.44 -12.34 5.43
C GLY A 294 -17.04 -13.30 6.46
N ARG A 295 -17.46 -12.77 7.62
CA ARG A 295 -18.16 -13.53 8.69
C ARG A 295 -19.42 -14.24 8.21
N GLU A 296 -20.11 -13.67 7.22
CA GLU A 296 -21.32 -14.23 6.62
C GLU A 296 -21.15 -15.69 6.18
N TYR A 297 -19.96 -16.07 5.72
CA TYR A 297 -19.74 -17.42 5.19
C TYR A 297 -19.45 -18.47 6.27
N ILE A 298 -19.23 -18.03 7.51
CA ILE A 298 -18.75 -18.89 8.60
C ILE A 298 -19.93 -19.30 9.48
N GLY A 299 -20.15 -20.61 9.61
CA GLY A 299 -21.31 -21.15 10.31
C GLY A 299 -21.36 -20.78 11.79
N ALA A 300 -20.21 -20.68 12.46
CA ALA A 300 -20.10 -20.33 13.87
C ALA A 300 -20.62 -18.91 14.20
N TYR A 301 -20.51 -17.98 13.25
CA TYR A 301 -20.97 -16.59 13.38
C TYR A 301 -22.47 -16.39 13.11
N ASN A 302 -23.11 -17.36 12.45
CA ASN A 302 -24.45 -17.20 11.87
C ASN A 302 -25.44 -18.23 12.44
N LYS A 303 -25.33 -18.54 13.73
CA LYS A 303 -26.22 -19.51 14.41
C LYS A 303 -27.69 -19.08 14.35
N ASN A 304 -27.98 -17.78 14.38
CA ASN A 304 -29.34 -17.25 14.28
C ASN A 304 -29.91 -17.44 12.87
N LEU A 305 -29.14 -17.08 11.82
CA LEU A 305 -29.54 -17.30 10.43
C LEU A 305 -29.78 -18.79 10.12
N LYS A 306 -29.02 -19.70 10.74
CA LYS A 306 -29.27 -21.16 10.65
C LYS A 306 -30.63 -21.60 11.19
N GLN A 307 -31.22 -20.87 12.14
CA GLN A 307 -32.47 -21.24 12.80
C GLN A 307 -33.69 -20.67 12.09
N THR A 308 -33.56 -19.51 11.43
CA THR A 308 -34.68 -18.79 10.81
C THR A 308 -34.73 -18.92 9.29
N ASP A 309 -33.59 -19.18 8.66
CA ASP A 309 -33.45 -19.24 7.20
C ASP A 309 -32.68 -20.50 6.78
N GLY A 310 -32.85 -20.96 5.54
CA GLY A 310 -32.08 -22.07 4.94
C GLY A 310 -30.58 -21.77 4.75
N TYR A 311 -29.95 -21.05 5.66
CA TYR A 311 -28.53 -20.71 5.67
C TYR A 311 -27.67 -21.97 5.68
N THR A 312 -26.62 -21.96 4.85
CA THR A 312 -25.54 -22.95 4.86
C THR A 312 -24.21 -22.23 4.95
N GLY A 313 -23.39 -22.59 5.94
CA GLY A 313 -22.02 -22.10 6.04
C GLY A 313 -21.12 -22.78 5.02
N PHE A 314 -20.05 -22.10 4.61
CA PHE A 314 -19.12 -22.57 3.58
C PHE A 314 -17.76 -23.01 4.15
N THR A 315 -17.62 -23.05 5.48
CA THR A 315 -16.32 -23.21 6.16
C THR A 315 -16.33 -24.31 7.23
N PRO A 316 -16.67 -25.57 6.88
CA PRO A 316 -16.78 -26.64 7.85
C PRO A 316 -15.50 -26.89 8.66
N PHE A 317 -14.30 -26.72 8.06
CA PHE A 317 -13.05 -26.88 8.80
C PHE A 317 -12.83 -25.72 9.78
N LEU A 318 -12.97 -24.48 9.33
CA LEU A 318 -12.82 -23.32 10.21
C LEU A 318 -13.85 -23.31 11.34
N ASP A 319 -15.08 -23.75 11.07
CA ASP A 319 -16.10 -23.94 12.10
C ASP A 319 -15.62 -24.92 13.19
N SER A 320 -14.99 -26.04 12.81
CA SER A 320 -14.42 -27.00 13.77
C SER A 320 -13.21 -26.44 14.53
N LEU A 321 -12.38 -25.62 13.89
CA LEU A 321 -11.22 -25.00 14.53
C LEU A 321 -11.64 -23.92 15.55
N ILE A 322 -12.71 -23.18 15.26
CA ILE A 322 -13.25 -22.12 16.11
C ILE A 322 -13.66 -22.67 17.49
N GLU A 323 -14.19 -23.90 17.57
CA GLU A 323 -14.57 -24.54 18.84
C GLU A 323 -13.39 -24.72 19.82
N HIS A 324 -12.16 -24.70 19.29
CA HIS A 324 -10.91 -24.86 20.01
C HIS A 324 -10.09 -23.56 20.10
N SER A 325 -10.69 -22.42 19.73
CA SER A 325 -10.00 -21.14 19.58
C SER A 325 -10.61 -20.05 20.46
N LEU A 326 -9.84 -18.99 20.74
CA LEU A 326 -10.40 -17.72 21.17
C LEU A 326 -10.95 -17.00 19.95
N TRP A 327 -12.22 -16.62 19.96
CA TRP A 327 -12.81 -15.87 18.86
C TRP A 327 -13.85 -14.87 19.37
N PHE A 328 -14.10 -13.85 18.54
CA PHE A 328 -14.95 -12.72 18.87
C PHE A 328 -16.17 -12.73 17.96
N THR A 329 -17.38 -12.72 18.53
CA THR A 329 -18.64 -12.68 17.74
C THR A 329 -18.82 -11.35 17.01
N ARG A 330 -18.24 -10.27 17.53
CA ARG A 330 -18.34 -8.90 16.99
C ARG A 330 -16.98 -8.40 16.52
N SER A 331 -16.40 -9.12 15.56
CA SER A 331 -15.14 -8.76 14.92
C SER A 331 -15.33 -8.04 13.58
N TYR A 332 -14.48 -7.05 13.32
CA TYR A 332 -14.58 -6.14 12.18
C TYR A 332 -13.23 -5.80 11.52
N GLY A 333 -13.26 -5.51 10.23
CA GLY A 333 -12.13 -4.99 9.48
C GLY A 333 -12.01 -3.48 9.63
N ASN A 334 -10.83 -2.94 9.32
CA ASN A 334 -10.55 -1.51 9.37
C ASN A 334 -10.49 -0.88 7.96
N GLY A 335 -10.90 -1.62 6.93
CA GLY A 335 -10.98 -1.18 5.55
C GLY A 335 -11.87 -2.09 4.69
N ARG A 336 -11.94 -1.79 3.38
CA ARG A 336 -12.82 -2.48 2.42
C ARG A 336 -12.08 -2.99 1.18
N LYS A 337 -10.75 -2.93 1.20
CA LYS A 337 -9.87 -3.34 0.11
C LYS A 337 -8.68 -4.10 0.69
N SER A 338 -8.12 -5.03 -0.07
CA SER A 338 -6.98 -5.85 0.35
C SER A 338 -5.76 -5.03 0.80
N ILE A 339 -5.54 -3.86 0.19
CA ILE A 339 -4.49 -2.90 0.57
C ILE A 339 -4.70 -2.22 1.93
N ASP A 340 -5.88 -2.35 2.54
CA ASP A 340 -6.19 -1.89 3.90
C ASP A 340 -5.92 -2.98 4.95
N GLY A 341 -6.02 -4.26 4.56
CA GLY A 341 -5.90 -5.39 5.48
C GLY A 341 -4.50 -5.54 6.04
N MET A 342 -3.47 -5.47 5.19
CA MET A 342 -2.08 -5.71 5.63
C MET A 342 -1.56 -4.68 6.65
N PRO A 343 -1.77 -3.35 6.46
CA PRO A 343 -1.45 -2.36 7.50
C PRO A 343 -2.22 -2.55 8.78
N SER A 344 -3.50 -2.91 8.68
CA SER A 344 -4.36 -3.09 9.84
C SER A 344 -3.90 -4.29 10.68
N VAL A 345 -3.72 -5.45 10.03
CA VAL A 345 -3.37 -6.71 10.70
C VAL A 345 -1.94 -6.71 11.24
N LEU A 346 -0.96 -6.26 10.44
CA LEU A 346 0.46 -6.45 10.74
C LEU A 346 1.12 -5.27 11.45
N ALA A 347 0.55 -4.07 11.33
CA ALA A 347 1.10 -2.83 11.89
C ALA A 347 0.10 -2.04 12.73
N SER A 348 -1.11 -2.57 12.96
CA SER A 348 -2.15 -1.89 13.72
C SER A 348 -2.53 -0.50 13.15
N ILE A 349 -2.42 -0.29 11.84
CA ILE A 349 -2.74 1.00 11.19
C ILE A 349 -4.12 0.91 10.52
N PRO A 350 -5.16 1.64 10.99
CA PRO A 350 -6.48 1.64 10.36
C PRO A 350 -6.46 2.45 9.05
N MET A 351 -7.46 2.24 8.19
CA MET A 351 -7.66 3.09 7.01
C MET A 351 -8.54 4.30 7.38
N PHE A 352 -7.92 5.49 7.45
CA PHE A 352 -8.64 6.77 7.52
C PHE A 352 -8.48 7.56 6.23
N VAL A 353 -9.61 7.89 5.60
CA VAL A 353 -9.74 8.70 4.38
C VAL A 353 -9.20 8.04 3.10
N GLU A 354 -7.97 7.54 3.12
CA GLU A 354 -7.30 6.91 1.98
C GLU A 354 -6.47 5.71 2.46
N PRO A 355 -6.44 4.58 1.72
CA PRO A 355 -5.59 3.43 2.06
C PRO A 355 -4.13 3.82 2.27
N TYR A 356 -3.49 3.30 3.33
CA TYR A 356 -2.11 3.63 3.71
C TYR A 356 -1.15 3.58 2.51
N PHE A 357 -1.25 2.52 1.70
CA PHE A 357 -0.47 2.27 0.48
C PHE A 357 -0.50 3.41 -0.55
N LEU A 358 -1.59 4.17 -0.57
CA LEU A 358 -1.85 5.23 -1.55
C LEU A 358 -1.55 6.62 -0.99
N THR A 359 -1.20 6.72 0.30
CA THR A 359 -0.87 7.98 0.95
C THR A 359 0.58 8.39 0.71
N SER A 360 0.85 9.68 0.90
CA SER A 360 2.21 10.24 0.99
C SER A 360 3.00 9.73 2.21
N TYR A 361 2.35 9.02 3.14
CA TYR A 361 2.91 8.51 4.39
C TYR A 361 3.27 7.01 4.30
N SER A 362 3.08 6.40 3.13
CA SER A 362 3.32 4.97 2.89
C SER A 362 4.78 4.52 3.04
N THR A 363 5.70 5.47 3.23
CA THR A 363 7.14 5.24 3.46
C THR A 363 7.57 5.67 4.86
N ASN A 364 6.63 5.99 5.75
CA ASN A 364 6.92 6.30 7.15
C ASN A 364 7.57 5.08 7.83
N LYS A 365 8.34 5.33 8.89
CA LYS A 365 8.79 4.26 9.79
C LYS A 365 7.60 3.79 10.62
N ILE A 366 7.39 2.47 10.71
CA ILE A 366 6.26 1.89 11.44
C ILE A 366 6.70 0.80 12.41
N ASN A 367 6.07 0.71 13.58
CA ASN A 367 6.09 -0.53 14.34
C ASN A 367 5.18 -1.56 13.65
N SER A 368 5.60 -2.81 13.65
CA SER A 368 4.83 -3.94 13.14
C SER A 368 5.12 -5.19 13.98
N ILE A 369 4.32 -6.24 13.83
CA ILE A 369 4.59 -7.55 14.45
C ILE A 369 5.96 -8.05 14.00
N ALA A 370 6.29 -7.92 12.71
CA ALA A 370 7.55 -8.40 12.16
C ALA A 370 8.74 -7.60 12.68
N SER A 371 8.67 -6.26 12.70
CA SER A 371 9.80 -5.44 13.17
C SER A 371 10.04 -5.60 14.67
N ALA A 372 8.98 -5.71 15.48
CA ALA A 372 9.08 -5.98 16.91
C ALA A 372 9.69 -7.35 17.21
N LEU A 373 9.20 -8.43 16.58
CA LEU A 373 9.70 -9.78 16.86
C LEU A 373 11.07 -10.04 16.24
N ARG A 374 11.40 -9.44 15.09
CA ARG A 374 12.74 -9.51 14.50
C ARG A 374 13.78 -8.89 15.43
N ALA A 375 13.45 -7.79 16.11
CA ALA A 375 14.33 -7.18 17.11
C ALA A 375 14.59 -8.10 18.32
N GLU A 376 13.73 -9.09 18.55
CA GLU A 376 13.91 -10.16 19.55
C GLU A 376 14.62 -11.40 19.00
N GLY A 377 15.05 -11.40 17.74
CA GLY A 377 15.74 -12.52 17.10
C GLY A 377 14.82 -13.57 16.46
N TYR A 378 13.56 -13.23 16.18
CA TYR A 378 12.68 -14.09 15.40
C TYR A 378 13.05 -14.01 13.92
N HIS A 379 12.97 -15.15 13.23
CA HIS A 379 12.96 -15.17 11.77
C HIS A 379 11.58 -14.72 11.25
N THR A 380 11.53 -13.78 10.30
CA THR A 380 10.25 -13.20 9.84
C THR A 380 10.05 -13.31 8.34
N ALA A 381 8.90 -13.84 7.92
CA ALA A 381 8.61 -14.03 6.50
C ALA A 381 7.15 -13.71 6.14
N PHE A 382 6.94 -13.14 4.96
CA PHE A 382 5.60 -12.88 4.42
C PHE A 382 5.36 -13.68 3.13
N PHE A 383 4.18 -14.31 3.02
CA PHE A 383 3.82 -15.21 1.94
C PHE A 383 2.60 -14.70 1.18
N HIS A 384 2.68 -14.64 -0.16
CA HIS A 384 1.54 -14.29 -1.01
C HIS A 384 1.66 -14.87 -2.41
N GLY A 385 0.76 -15.78 -2.80
CA GLY A 385 0.87 -16.59 -4.03
C GLY A 385 0.78 -15.82 -5.35
N ALA A 386 0.58 -14.50 -5.33
CA ALA A 386 0.56 -13.67 -6.52
C ALA A 386 1.98 -13.36 -7.04
N PRO A 387 2.11 -12.85 -8.29
CA PRO A 387 3.34 -12.24 -8.76
C PRO A 387 3.96 -11.27 -7.75
N ASN A 388 5.26 -11.41 -7.48
CA ASN A 388 5.97 -10.51 -6.58
C ASN A 388 5.77 -9.05 -7.01
N GLY A 389 5.51 -8.19 -6.02
CA GLY A 389 5.18 -6.78 -6.23
C GLY A 389 3.72 -6.48 -6.60
N SER A 390 2.87 -7.50 -6.80
CA SER A 390 1.43 -7.34 -6.98
C SER A 390 0.81 -6.54 -5.84
N MET A 391 -0.06 -5.58 -6.19
CA MET A 391 -0.78 -4.68 -5.27
C MET A 391 0.10 -3.88 -4.27
N GLY A 392 1.43 -3.92 -4.41
CA GLY A 392 2.37 -3.31 -3.48
C GLY A 392 2.65 -4.13 -2.22
N PHE A 393 2.20 -5.39 -2.13
CA PHE A 393 2.31 -6.17 -0.88
C PHE A 393 3.76 -6.44 -0.47
N GLN A 394 4.61 -6.83 -1.42
CA GLN A 394 6.05 -6.96 -1.15
C GLN A 394 6.66 -5.67 -0.62
N ALA A 395 6.20 -4.52 -1.14
CA ALA A 395 6.73 -3.23 -0.76
C ALA A 395 6.39 -2.90 0.70
N PHE A 396 5.14 -3.14 1.12
CA PHE A 396 4.76 -2.95 2.52
C PHE A 396 5.38 -4.01 3.44
N ALA A 397 5.52 -5.27 3.01
CA ALA A 397 6.18 -6.30 3.82
C ALA A 397 7.61 -5.87 4.20
N ASN A 398 8.34 -5.28 3.25
CA ASN A 398 9.66 -4.71 3.51
C ASN A 398 9.59 -3.52 4.47
N VAL A 399 8.65 -2.58 4.29
CA VAL A 399 8.45 -1.43 5.21
C VAL A 399 8.06 -1.89 6.61
N ALA A 400 7.28 -2.96 6.73
CA ALA A 400 6.92 -3.58 7.99
C ALA A 400 8.09 -4.36 8.63
N GLY A 401 9.20 -4.58 7.93
CA GLY A 401 10.40 -5.20 8.49
C GLY A 401 10.43 -6.72 8.43
N PHE A 402 9.63 -7.36 7.58
CA PHE A 402 9.80 -8.78 7.26
C PHE A 402 11.17 -9.02 6.62
N GLU A 403 11.86 -10.08 7.04
CA GLU A 403 13.17 -10.44 6.50
C GLU A 403 13.06 -11.09 5.12
N GLU A 404 12.07 -11.96 4.93
CA GLU A 404 11.86 -12.69 3.69
C GLU A 404 10.46 -12.49 3.10
N TYR A 405 10.38 -12.52 1.76
CA TYR A 405 9.12 -12.47 1.02
C TYR A 405 9.06 -13.64 0.05
N TYR A 406 7.99 -14.42 0.14
CA TYR A 406 7.73 -15.57 -0.70
C TYR A 406 6.48 -15.32 -1.52
N GLY A 407 6.66 -15.04 -2.80
CA GLY A 407 5.58 -14.97 -3.77
C GLY A 407 5.74 -15.98 -4.89
N MET A 408 5.10 -15.70 -6.03
CA MET A 408 5.14 -16.59 -7.18
C MET A 408 6.57 -16.83 -7.71
N SER A 409 7.51 -15.89 -7.51
CA SER A 409 8.90 -16.07 -7.95
C SER A 409 9.65 -17.15 -7.15
N GLU A 410 9.25 -17.39 -5.91
CA GLU A 410 9.85 -18.37 -5.01
C GLU A 410 9.11 -19.71 -5.05
N TYR A 411 7.93 -19.75 -5.67
CA TYR A 411 7.12 -20.95 -5.81
C TYR A 411 7.68 -21.88 -6.93
N PRO A 412 7.87 -23.18 -6.67
CA PRO A 412 8.62 -24.05 -7.58
C PRO A 412 7.86 -24.47 -8.85
N ASP A 413 6.52 -24.45 -8.85
CA ASP A 413 5.71 -24.97 -9.95
C ASP A 413 4.80 -23.90 -10.57
N PRO A 414 5.22 -23.21 -11.65
CA PRO A 414 4.39 -22.18 -12.26
C PRO A 414 3.07 -22.71 -12.87
N SER A 415 2.89 -24.03 -13.03
CA SER A 415 1.65 -24.61 -13.59
C SER A 415 0.45 -24.50 -12.65
N HIS A 416 0.68 -24.26 -11.35
CA HIS A 416 -0.37 -24.04 -10.36
C HIS A 416 -0.92 -22.60 -10.32
N PHE A 417 -0.52 -21.76 -11.27
CA PHE A 417 -1.09 -20.42 -11.45
C PHE A 417 -2.54 -20.51 -11.96
N ASP A 418 -3.45 -19.77 -11.34
CA ASP A 418 -4.88 -19.72 -11.71
C ASP A 418 -5.15 -19.06 -13.08
N GLY A 419 -4.13 -18.48 -13.70
CA GLY A 419 -4.20 -17.75 -14.96
C GLY A 419 -4.51 -16.25 -14.80
N MET A 420 -4.73 -15.74 -13.58
CA MET A 420 -5.10 -14.34 -13.34
C MET A 420 -4.46 -13.70 -12.10
N TRP A 421 -4.59 -14.31 -10.92
CA TRP A 421 -4.21 -13.72 -9.64
C TRP A 421 -2.94 -14.31 -9.05
N GLY A 422 -2.83 -15.63 -8.99
CA GLY A 422 -1.77 -16.28 -8.23
C GLY A 422 -1.83 -17.80 -8.24
N VAL A 423 -0.92 -18.40 -7.48
CA VAL A 423 -0.92 -19.83 -7.19
C VAL A 423 -2.16 -20.16 -6.35
N TRP A 424 -2.86 -21.24 -6.72
CA TRP A 424 -4.03 -21.73 -5.99
C TRP A 424 -3.76 -21.94 -4.48
N ASP A 425 -4.75 -21.64 -3.63
CA ASP A 425 -4.58 -21.59 -2.17
C ASP A 425 -4.11 -22.94 -1.59
N GLU A 426 -4.62 -24.09 -2.05
CA GLU A 426 -4.18 -25.41 -1.55
C GLU A 426 -2.69 -25.60 -1.77
N GLU A 427 -2.23 -25.40 -3.00
CA GLU A 427 -0.84 -25.56 -3.40
C GLU A 427 0.09 -24.58 -2.69
N PHE A 428 -0.34 -23.32 -2.58
CA PHE A 428 0.48 -22.29 -1.94
C PHE A 428 0.54 -22.47 -0.42
N PHE A 429 -0.53 -22.96 0.22
CA PHE A 429 -0.53 -23.23 1.65
C PHE A 429 0.34 -24.45 1.99
N GLN A 430 0.40 -25.47 1.11
CA GLN A 430 1.36 -26.56 1.27
C GLN A 430 2.81 -26.09 1.13
N PHE A 431 3.09 -25.22 0.14
CA PHE A 431 4.40 -24.59 0.02
C PHE A 431 4.77 -23.77 1.26
N PHE A 432 3.80 -23.02 1.81
CA PHE A 432 3.97 -22.29 3.06
C PHE A 432 4.35 -23.23 4.22
N ALA A 433 3.56 -24.29 4.47
CA ALA A 433 3.85 -25.28 5.50
C ALA A 433 5.26 -25.88 5.39
N GLN A 434 5.64 -26.32 4.18
CA GLN A 434 6.95 -26.93 3.92
C GLN A 434 8.11 -25.94 4.07
N THR A 435 7.87 -24.66 3.81
CA THR A 435 8.87 -23.60 3.99
C THR A 435 9.05 -23.27 5.47
N LEU A 436 7.95 -23.12 6.22
CA LEU A 436 8.00 -22.91 7.67
C LEU A 436 8.79 -24.01 8.40
N ASN A 437 8.66 -25.26 7.95
CA ASN A 437 9.37 -26.39 8.56
C ASN A 437 10.91 -26.31 8.44
N LYS A 438 11.43 -25.40 7.62
CA LYS A 438 12.87 -25.16 7.43
C LYS A 438 13.37 -23.96 8.22
N PHE A 439 12.48 -23.17 8.81
CA PHE A 439 12.86 -21.95 9.51
C PHE A 439 13.45 -22.25 10.90
N PRO A 440 14.43 -21.45 11.34
CA PRO A 440 14.85 -21.49 12.73
C PRO A 440 13.70 -20.99 13.62
N GLN A 441 13.49 -21.67 14.74
CA GLN A 441 12.50 -21.26 15.75
C GLN A 441 13.14 -20.32 16.79
N PRO A 442 12.42 -19.31 17.29
CA PRO A 442 11.05 -18.97 16.91
C PRO A 442 10.98 -18.17 15.60
N PHE A 443 9.89 -18.33 14.86
CA PHE A 443 9.59 -17.55 13.66
C PHE A 443 8.25 -16.82 13.77
N CYS A 444 8.10 -15.73 13.02
CA CYS A 444 6.81 -15.06 12.79
C CYS A 444 6.55 -14.97 11.29
N ALA A 445 5.52 -15.66 10.82
CA ALA A 445 5.16 -15.68 9.41
C ALA A 445 3.70 -15.30 9.19
N ALA A 446 3.45 -14.55 8.13
CA ALA A 446 2.11 -14.18 7.71
C ALA A 446 1.86 -14.60 6.26
N LEU A 447 0.66 -15.09 5.96
CA LEU A 447 0.22 -15.48 4.63
C LEU A 447 -1.04 -14.71 4.23
N PHE A 448 -1.06 -14.20 3.00
CA PHE A 448 -2.24 -13.60 2.39
C PHE A 448 -2.71 -14.47 1.21
N SER A 449 -3.91 -15.06 1.33
CA SER A 449 -4.49 -15.97 0.32
C SER A 449 -4.96 -15.24 -0.95
N VAL A 450 -5.32 -15.97 -2.01
CA VAL A 450 -5.65 -15.34 -3.31
C VAL A 450 -6.94 -15.86 -3.96
N SER A 451 -7.37 -17.08 -3.65
CA SER A 451 -8.35 -17.80 -4.49
C SER A 451 -9.78 -17.23 -4.44
N SER A 452 -10.15 -16.54 -3.35
CA SER A 452 -11.47 -15.93 -3.16
C SER A 452 -11.70 -14.63 -3.93
N HIS A 453 -11.19 -14.52 -5.16
CA HIS A 453 -11.27 -13.32 -5.98
C HIS A 453 -11.97 -13.60 -7.32
N HIS A 454 -12.68 -12.61 -7.87
CA HIS A 454 -13.28 -12.69 -9.22
C HIS A 454 -12.21 -13.10 -10.25
N PRO A 455 -12.44 -14.11 -11.12
CA PRO A 455 -13.74 -14.63 -11.57
C PRO A 455 -14.31 -15.79 -10.75
N PHE A 456 -13.84 -15.99 -9.51
CA PHE A 456 -14.34 -16.99 -8.57
C PHE A 456 -14.28 -18.42 -9.14
N LYS A 457 -13.06 -18.80 -9.54
CA LYS A 457 -12.76 -20.14 -10.04
C LYS A 457 -12.06 -20.94 -8.94
N VAL A 458 -12.15 -22.26 -9.06
CA VAL A 458 -11.34 -23.23 -8.32
C VAL A 458 -10.55 -24.08 -9.33
N PRO A 459 -9.49 -24.81 -8.91
CA PRO A 459 -8.78 -25.72 -9.81
C PRO A 459 -9.74 -26.68 -10.52
N THR A 460 -9.48 -26.99 -11.80
CA THR A 460 -10.36 -27.88 -12.61
C THR A 460 -10.60 -29.24 -11.96
N ARG A 461 -9.63 -29.77 -11.20
CA ARG A 461 -9.78 -31.02 -10.43
C ARG A 461 -10.88 -30.97 -9.35
N TYR A 462 -11.34 -29.78 -8.97
CA TYR A 462 -12.41 -29.55 -8.00
C TYR A 462 -13.70 -28.99 -8.62
N GLU A 463 -13.84 -29.10 -9.95
CA GLU A 463 -15.09 -28.74 -10.61
C GLU A 463 -16.25 -29.60 -10.06
N GLY A 464 -17.28 -28.94 -9.53
CA GLY A 464 -18.43 -29.61 -8.92
C GLY A 464 -18.20 -30.22 -7.53
N VAL A 465 -17.01 -30.06 -6.94
CA VAL A 465 -16.69 -30.63 -5.61
C VAL A 465 -17.17 -29.72 -4.47
N PHE A 466 -16.92 -28.41 -4.57
CA PHE A 466 -17.27 -27.45 -3.53
C PHE A 466 -18.67 -26.85 -3.74
N PRO A 467 -19.42 -26.56 -2.66
CA PRO A 467 -20.75 -25.98 -2.75
C PRO A 467 -20.69 -24.58 -3.38
N LYS A 468 -21.49 -24.35 -4.42
CA LYS A 468 -21.54 -23.05 -5.10
C LYS A 468 -22.36 -21.99 -4.36
N GLY A 469 -23.28 -22.40 -3.49
CA GLY A 469 -24.22 -21.48 -2.83
C GLY A 469 -24.97 -20.59 -3.83
N THR A 470 -25.39 -19.42 -3.37
CA THR A 470 -26.11 -18.38 -4.15
C THR A 470 -25.17 -17.35 -4.79
N LEU A 471 -24.02 -17.07 -4.17
CA LEU A 471 -23.01 -16.13 -4.62
C LEU A 471 -21.80 -16.87 -5.18
N PRO A 472 -21.23 -16.45 -6.33
CA PRO A 472 -20.06 -17.10 -6.93
C PRO A 472 -18.87 -17.30 -5.97
N ILE A 473 -18.65 -16.36 -5.05
CA ILE A 473 -17.54 -16.43 -4.09
C ILE A 473 -17.62 -17.63 -3.13
N HIS A 474 -18.82 -18.15 -2.85
CA HIS A 474 -19.02 -19.22 -1.88
C HIS A 474 -18.22 -20.49 -2.20
N GLN A 475 -18.12 -20.84 -3.49
CA GLN A 475 -17.31 -21.98 -3.92
C GLN A 475 -15.82 -21.79 -3.61
N CYS A 476 -15.32 -20.57 -3.77
CA CYS A 476 -13.92 -20.25 -3.49
C CYS A 476 -13.66 -20.23 -1.99
N VAL A 477 -14.59 -19.70 -1.18
CA VAL A 477 -14.51 -19.74 0.28
C VAL A 477 -14.42 -21.18 0.78
N ALA A 478 -15.25 -22.09 0.27
CA ALA A 478 -15.19 -23.51 0.63
C ALA A 478 -13.88 -24.19 0.18
N TYR A 479 -13.33 -23.80 -0.97
CA TYR A 479 -12.01 -24.27 -1.41
C TYR A 479 -10.88 -23.74 -0.53
N THR A 480 -10.90 -22.47 -0.13
CA THR A 480 -9.91 -21.88 0.78
C THR A 480 -10.02 -22.50 2.18
N ASP A 481 -11.23 -22.79 2.68
CA ASP A 481 -11.45 -23.53 3.93
C ASP A 481 -10.86 -24.95 3.87
N TYR A 482 -11.09 -25.67 2.77
CA TYR A 482 -10.44 -26.95 2.52
C TYR A 482 -8.90 -26.82 2.47
N SER A 483 -8.39 -25.75 1.86
CA SER A 483 -6.95 -25.48 1.80
C SER A 483 -6.35 -25.26 3.20
N LEU A 484 -7.07 -24.56 4.08
CA LEU A 484 -6.73 -24.45 5.50
C LEU A 484 -6.73 -25.80 6.19
N LYS A 485 -7.74 -26.65 5.96
CA LYS A 485 -7.77 -28.02 6.50
C LYS A 485 -6.51 -28.79 6.13
N ARG A 486 -6.13 -28.76 4.85
CA ARG A 486 -4.92 -29.44 4.34
C ARG A 486 -3.65 -28.85 4.95
N PHE A 487 -3.59 -27.54 5.17
CA PHE A 487 -2.48 -26.92 5.88
C PHE A 487 -2.34 -27.46 7.31
N PHE A 488 -3.42 -27.43 8.09
CA PHE A 488 -3.41 -27.88 9.49
C PHE A 488 -3.16 -29.39 9.62
N GLU A 489 -3.71 -30.22 8.72
CA GLU A 489 -3.37 -31.65 8.63
C GLU A 489 -1.86 -31.85 8.45
N THR A 490 -1.22 -31.11 7.54
CA THR A 490 0.22 -31.18 7.29
C THR A 490 1.04 -30.69 8.48
N VAL A 491 0.74 -29.49 9.01
CA VAL A 491 1.57 -28.90 10.07
C VAL A 491 1.38 -29.56 11.42
N SER A 492 0.25 -30.23 11.67
CA SER A 492 0.04 -31.02 12.90
C SER A 492 1.09 -32.10 13.14
N GLN A 493 1.81 -32.51 12.09
CA GLN A 493 2.88 -33.51 12.14
C GLN A 493 4.28 -32.89 12.27
N MET A 494 4.39 -31.56 12.36
CA MET A 494 5.67 -30.85 12.43
C MET A 494 6.01 -30.47 13.88
N ASP A 495 7.29 -30.57 14.25
CA ASP A 495 7.77 -30.34 15.63
C ASP A 495 7.46 -28.93 16.17
N TRP A 496 7.37 -27.94 15.29
CA TRP A 496 7.11 -26.54 15.66
C TRP A 496 5.63 -26.27 16.01
N TYR A 497 4.70 -27.12 15.54
CA TYR A 497 3.27 -26.88 15.65
C TYR A 497 2.77 -26.72 17.09
N PRO A 498 3.12 -27.61 18.06
CA PRO A 498 2.63 -27.48 19.44
C PRO A 498 3.04 -26.17 20.13
N ASN A 499 4.11 -25.51 19.70
CA ASN A 499 4.60 -24.24 20.25
C ASN A 499 4.30 -23.04 19.31
N THR A 500 3.12 -23.01 18.71
CA THR A 500 2.71 -21.94 17.79
C THR A 500 1.43 -21.25 18.23
N LEU A 501 1.38 -19.93 18.12
CA LEU A 501 0.15 -19.14 18.11
C LEU A 501 -0.29 -18.93 16.65
N PHE A 502 -1.49 -19.40 16.32
CA PHE A 502 -2.11 -19.13 15.03
C PHE A 502 -3.11 -17.98 15.17
N VAL A 503 -3.11 -17.06 14.21
CA VAL A 503 -4.09 -15.98 14.09
C VAL A 503 -4.75 -16.08 12.72
N ILE A 504 -6.08 -16.13 12.67
CA ILE A 504 -6.83 -16.22 11.42
C ILE A 504 -7.82 -15.06 11.36
N THR A 505 -7.74 -14.29 10.28
CA THR A 505 -8.66 -13.20 9.97
C THR A 505 -8.85 -13.09 8.46
N ALA A 506 -9.66 -12.13 8.02
CA ALA A 506 -9.78 -11.75 6.61
C ALA A 506 -9.25 -10.33 6.41
N ASP A 507 -9.00 -9.94 5.17
CA ASP A 507 -8.67 -8.55 4.81
C ASP A 507 -9.92 -7.65 4.77
N HIS A 508 -11.01 -8.12 4.15
CA HIS A 508 -12.32 -7.50 4.14
C HIS A 508 -13.41 -8.48 3.67
N PRO A 509 -14.71 -8.18 3.86
CA PRO A 509 -15.80 -8.92 3.19
C PRO A 509 -15.97 -8.47 1.73
N ASN A 510 -16.51 -9.32 0.84
CA ASN A 510 -16.71 -8.98 -0.57
C ASN A 510 -18.19 -9.01 -1.02
N GLN A 511 -18.72 -10.19 -1.38
CA GLN A 511 -20.12 -10.33 -1.82
C GLN A 511 -21.00 -10.74 -0.64
N THR A 512 -22.11 -10.04 -0.40
CA THR A 512 -22.99 -10.33 0.74
C THR A 512 -24.42 -10.59 0.28
N GLN A 513 -25.08 -11.58 0.86
CA GLN A 513 -26.46 -11.99 0.57
C GLN A 513 -27.42 -11.47 1.64
N TYR A 514 -27.05 -11.58 2.92
CA TYR A 514 -27.98 -11.31 4.02
C TYR A 514 -28.00 -9.83 4.39
N PRO A 515 -29.19 -9.23 4.67
CA PRO A 515 -29.34 -7.80 4.92
C PRO A 515 -28.45 -7.24 6.03
N GLU A 516 -28.24 -7.99 7.12
CA GLU A 516 -27.39 -7.59 8.24
C GLU A 516 -25.92 -7.35 7.85
N TYR A 517 -25.43 -8.04 6.81
CA TYR A 517 -24.08 -7.87 6.25
C TYR A 517 -24.00 -6.81 5.15
N GLN A 518 -25.15 -6.29 4.69
CA GLN A 518 -25.24 -5.23 3.69
C GLN A 518 -25.32 -3.82 4.30
N THR A 519 -25.48 -3.74 5.63
CA THR A 519 -25.44 -2.47 6.37
C THR A 519 -24.03 -1.89 6.36
N SER A 520 -23.91 -0.61 6.69
CA SER A 520 -22.60 0.05 6.76
C SER A 520 -21.68 -0.56 7.83
N VAL A 521 -22.26 -1.20 8.85
CA VAL A 521 -21.57 -1.97 9.89
C VAL A 521 -21.21 -3.37 9.41
N GLY A 522 -22.19 -4.10 8.87
CA GLY A 522 -22.03 -5.47 8.39
C GLY A 522 -21.00 -5.60 7.27
N ALA A 523 -20.84 -4.55 6.46
CA ALA A 523 -19.84 -4.46 5.41
C ALA A 523 -18.38 -4.57 5.91
N PHE A 524 -18.15 -4.47 7.22
CA PHE A 524 -16.82 -4.66 7.82
C PHE A 524 -16.70 -5.98 8.58
N ALA A 525 -17.71 -6.84 8.64
CA ALA A 525 -17.69 -8.04 9.48
C ALA A 525 -16.72 -9.13 8.96
N VAL A 526 -15.56 -9.27 9.60
CA VAL A 526 -14.51 -10.28 9.31
C VAL A 526 -14.26 -11.15 10.54
N PRO A 527 -13.82 -12.42 10.40
CA PRO A 527 -13.48 -13.23 11.56
C PRO A 527 -12.22 -12.71 12.26
N LEU A 528 -12.12 -12.96 13.56
CA LEU A 528 -10.87 -12.80 14.32
C LEU A 528 -10.74 -13.97 15.30
N ILE A 529 -9.75 -14.81 15.03
CA ILE A 529 -9.59 -16.11 15.70
C ILE A 529 -8.13 -16.24 16.14
N PHE A 530 -7.90 -16.55 17.41
CA PHE A 530 -6.59 -16.93 17.96
C PHE A 530 -6.63 -18.39 18.39
N TYR A 531 -5.75 -19.20 17.81
CA TYR A 531 -5.73 -20.64 18.01
C TYR A 531 -4.38 -21.12 18.57
N ARG A 532 -4.49 -22.08 19.49
CA ARG A 532 -3.37 -22.78 20.12
C ARG A 532 -3.66 -24.29 20.08
N PRO A 533 -2.71 -25.14 19.62
CA PRO A 533 -2.96 -26.58 19.54
C PRO A 533 -3.25 -27.29 20.86
N ASP A 534 -2.85 -26.71 21.99
CA ASP A 534 -3.13 -27.23 23.34
C ASP A 534 -4.52 -26.81 23.87
N ASN A 535 -5.33 -26.13 23.05
CA ASN A 535 -6.65 -25.59 23.38
C ASN A 535 -6.64 -24.59 24.55
N SER A 536 -5.48 -24.05 24.94
CA SER A 536 -5.37 -23.15 26.10
C SER A 536 -6.09 -21.81 25.91
N LEU A 537 -6.48 -21.48 24.68
CA LEU A 537 -7.17 -20.25 24.30
C LEU A 537 -8.66 -20.45 24.02
N ALA A 538 -9.19 -21.67 24.04
CA ALA A 538 -10.56 -21.94 23.63
C ALA A 538 -11.58 -21.08 24.41
N GLY A 539 -12.41 -20.32 23.69
CA GLY A 539 -13.40 -19.44 24.28
C GLY A 539 -14.09 -18.51 23.28
N GLN A 540 -15.35 -18.21 23.53
CA GLN A 540 -16.13 -17.24 22.76
C GLN A 540 -16.25 -15.94 23.56
N LYS A 541 -15.88 -14.80 22.96
CA LYS A 541 -16.10 -13.47 23.54
C LYS A 541 -17.15 -12.70 22.75
N ASP A 542 -18.23 -12.29 23.43
CA ASP A 542 -19.21 -11.35 22.88
C ASP A 542 -18.76 -9.89 23.06
N GLU A 543 -17.61 -9.56 22.47
CA GLU A 543 -16.95 -8.26 22.59
C GLU A 543 -16.60 -7.70 21.23
N LEU A 544 -16.43 -6.37 21.16
CA LEU A 544 -15.87 -5.71 19.98
C LEU A 544 -14.39 -6.10 19.81
N ALA A 545 -14.02 -6.47 18.59
CA ALA A 545 -12.64 -6.65 18.19
C ALA A 545 -12.43 -6.27 16.72
N GLN A 546 -11.19 -5.99 16.34
CA GLN A 546 -10.86 -5.52 15.00
C GLN A 546 -9.46 -5.94 14.55
N GLN A 547 -9.15 -5.81 13.26
CA GLN A 547 -7.85 -6.20 12.70
C GLN A 547 -6.68 -5.46 13.38
N ILE A 548 -6.84 -4.17 13.68
CA ILE A 548 -5.77 -3.41 14.36
C ILE A 548 -5.48 -3.91 15.78
N ASP A 549 -6.34 -4.72 16.38
CA ASP A 549 -6.07 -5.33 17.69
C ASP A 549 -5.08 -6.51 17.58
N ILE A 550 -4.83 -7.06 16.38
CA ILE A 550 -4.02 -8.27 16.20
C ILE A 550 -2.58 -8.06 16.67
N MET A 551 -1.89 -7.02 16.19
CA MET A 551 -0.51 -6.74 16.57
C MET A 551 -0.33 -6.56 18.09
N PRO A 552 -1.03 -5.65 18.77
CA PRO A 552 -0.88 -5.50 20.22
C PRO A 552 -1.29 -6.76 20.99
N SER A 553 -2.23 -7.56 20.48
CA SER A 553 -2.63 -8.83 21.11
C SER A 553 -1.58 -9.93 20.97
N VAL A 554 -0.96 -10.06 19.81
CA VAL A 554 0.15 -11.01 19.59
C VAL A 554 1.34 -10.62 20.48
N LEU A 555 1.75 -9.35 20.46
CA LEU A 555 2.86 -8.87 21.30
C LEU A 555 2.55 -9.03 22.78
N GLY A 556 1.32 -8.71 23.20
CA GLY A 556 0.86 -8.92 24.57
C GLY A 556 0.87 -10.38 24.99
N TYR A 557 0.36 -11.30 24.15
CA TYR A 557 0.34 -12.74 24.44
C TYR A 557 1.75 -13.35 24.53
N LEU A 558 2.70 -12.80 23.77
CA LEU A 558 4.10 -13.21 23.83
C LEU A 558 4.88 -12.55 24.98
N HIS A 559 4.27 -11.68 25.78
CA HIS A 559 4.93 -10.90 26.82
C HIS A 559 6.08 -10.03 26.25
N TYR A 560 5.88 -9.42 25.08
CA TYR A 560 6.81 -8.43 24.54
C TYR A 560 6.86 -7.22 25.47
N ASN A 561 8.07 -6.86 25.93
CA ASN A 561 8.27 -5.95 27.06
C ASN A 561 8.80 -4.56 26.67
N LYS A 562 8.86 -4.22 25.38
CA LYS A 562 9.34 -2.92 24.91
C LYS A 562 8.17 -2.04 24.46
N PRO A 563 8.26 -0.71 24.58
CA PRO A 563 7.24 0.20 24.06
C PRO A 563 7.08 0.10 22.54
N PHE A 564 5.84 0.26 22.06
CA PHE A 564 5.54 0.31 20.63
C PHE A 564 4.29 1.16 20.36
N ILE A 565 4.16 1.65 19.12
CA ILE A 565 2.95 2.32 18.65
C ILE A 565 2.02 1.31 17.98
N ALA A 566 0.77 1.26 18.43
CA ALA A 566 -0.32 0.53 17.81
C ALA A 566 -1.64 1.26 18.08
N PHE A 567 -2.55 1.30 17.10
CA PHE A 567 -3.85 1.94 17.28
C PHE A 567 -4.93 1.02 17.88
N GLY A 568 -4.76 -0.31 17.82
CA GLY A 568 -5.68 -1.27 18.42
C GLY A 568 -5.39 -1.52 19.90
N ARG A 569 -6.14 -2.43 20.51
CA ARG A 569 -5.95 -2.87 21.90
C ARG A 569 -5.40 -4.29 21.97
N ASN A 570 -4.78 -4.64 23.10
CA ASN A 570 -4.51 -6.04 23.43
C ASN A 570 -5.81 -6.71 23.92
N VAL A 571 -6.36 -7.67 23.18
CA VAL A 571 -7.62 -8.35 23.54
C VAL A 571 -7.49 -9.34 24.71
N PHE A 572 -6.25 -9.66 25.11
CA PHE A 572 -5.95 -10.46 26.30
C PHE A 572 -5.89 -9.61 27.58
N ASP A 573 -5.80 -8.29 27.45
CA ASP A 573 -5.81 -7.37 28.59
C ASP A 573 -7.25 -6.98 28.96
N SER A 574 -7.69 -7.44 30.14
CA SER A 574 -9.01 -7.13 30.71
C SER A 574 -9.20 -5.67 31.10
N GLY A 575 -8.12 -4.89 31.26
CA GLY A 575 -8.18 -3.46 31.54
C GLY A 575 -8.55 -2.61 30.32
N SER A 576 -8.43 -3.17 29.11
CA SER A 576 -8.66 -2.44 27.85
C SER A 576 -10.16 -2.40 27.48
N LYS A 577 -10.72 -1.19 27.33
CA LYS A 577 -12.11 -1.02 26.86
C LYS A 577 -12.23 -1.34 25.36
N PRO A 578 -13.09 -2.29 24.94
CA PRO A 578 -13.29 -2.63 23.53
C PRO A 578 -13.83 -1.45 22.70
N PHE A 579 -13.32 -1.29 21.47
CA PHE A 579 -13.85 -0.36 20.50
C PHE A 579 -13.55 -0.85 19.08
N VAL A 580 -14.23 -0.27 18.09
CA VAL A 580 -13.87 -0.43 16.67
C VAL A 580 -13.88 0.93 15.99
N VAL A 581 -12.99 1.12 15.02
CA VAL A 581 -13.03 2.29 14.15
C VAL A 581 -12.85 1.91 12.68
N ASN A 582 -13.67 2.48 11.81
CA ASN A 582 -13.50 2.34 10.37
C ASN A 582 -13.97 3.61 9.64
N TYR A 583 -13.71 3.67 8.33
CA TYR A 583 -14.06 4.81 7.49
C TYR A 583 -14.75 4.35 6.21
N ILE A 584 -15.93 4.90 5.92
CA ILE A 584 -16.72 4.60 4.72
C ILE A 584 -17.54 5.80 4.30
N ASN A 585 -17.66 6.06 2.99
CA ASN A 585 -18.52 7.11 2.43
C ASN A 585 -18.31 8.50 3.06
N ASN A 586 -17.04 8.86 3.29
CA ASN A 586 -16.61 10.10 3.96
C ASN A 586 -16.99 10.23 5.44
N CYS A 587 -17.45 9.15 6.08
CA CYS A 587 -17.79 9.13 7.50
C CYS A 587 -16.87 8.17 8.24
N TYR A 588 -16.47 8.57 9.45
CA TYR A 588 -15.94 7.67 10.45
C TYR A 588 -17.08 6.93 11.12
N GLN A 589 -16.88 5.65 11.39
CA GLN A 589 -17.74 4.89 12.29
C GLN A 589 -16.92 4.52 13.52
N PHE A 590 -17.48 4.80 14.70
CA PHE A 590 -16.85 4.45 15.97
C PHE A 590 -17.80 3.59 16.79
N TYR A 591 -17.30 2.46 17.27
CA TYR A 591 -18.09 1.46 17.98
C TYR A 591 -17.62 1.41 19.42
N SER A 592 -18.56 1.41 20.35
CA SER A 592 -18.26 1.25 21.77
C SER A 592 -19.46 0.61 22.45
N ASP A 593 -19.20 -0.42 23.25
CA ASP A 593 -20.20 -1.27 23.88
C ASP A 593 -21.16 -1.87 22.84
N ASP A 594 -22.44 -1.49 22.86
CA ASP A 594 -23.47 -1.94 21.91
C ASP A 594 -23.83 -0.87 20.85
N TYR A 595 -23.09 0.23 20.80
CA TYR A 595 -23.42 1.38 19.95
C TYR A 595 -22.41 1.62 18.83
N VAL A 596 -22.89 2.15 17.71
CA VAL A 596 -22.08 2.75 16.65
C VAL A 596 -22.46 4.23 16.46
N LEU A 597 -21.45 5.09 16.46
CA LEU A 597 -21.54 6.51 16.13
C LEU A 597 -21.07 6.73 14.69
N ILE A 598 -21.87 7.46 13.90
CA ILE A 598 -21.51 7.90 12.55
C ILE A 598 -21.11 9.38 12.60
N PHE A 599 -19.90 9.70 12.17
CA PHE A 599 -19.31 11.04 12.28
C PHE A 599 -18.67 11.49 10.95
N ASP A 600 -19.02 12.67 10.44
CA ASP A 600 -18.52 13.17 9.14
C ASP A 600 -17.15 13.87 9.20
N GLY A 601 -16.52 13.90 10.38
CA GLY A 601 -15.30 14.68 10.65
C GLY A 601 -15.58 16.04 11.30
N LYS A 602 -16.83 16.51 11.33
CA LYS A 602 -17.24 17.80 11.91
C LYS A 602 -18.38 17.66 12.90
N LYS A 603 -19.39 16.83 12.60
CA LYS A 603 -20.55 16.59 13.45
C LYS A 603 -20.96 15.12 13.42
N SER A 604 -21.59 14.70 14.50
CA SER A 604 -22.29 13.41 14.56
C SER A 604 -23.53 13.44 13.66
N LEU A 605 -23.71 12.36 12.90
CA LEU A 605 -24.83 12.17 11.97
C LEU A 605 -25.87 11.18 12.50
N GLY A 606 -25.46 10.28 13.40
CA GLY A 606 -26.36 9.34 14.04
C GLY A 606 -25.67 8.42 15.03
N LEU A 607 -26.44 7.91 15.98
CA LEU A 607 -26.05 6.91 16.96
C LEU A 607 -27.04 5.75 16.88
N TYR A 608 -26.55 4.51 16.80
CA TYR A 608 -27.40 3.33 16.66
C TYR A 608 -26.95 2.22 17.61
N ASN A 609 -27.89 1.46 18.16
CA ASN A 609 -27.59 0.25 18.94
C ASN A 609 -27.50 -0.94 17.98
N ILE A 610 -26.29 -1.47 17.75
CA ILE A 610 -26.03 -2.52 16.77
C ILE A 610 -26.42 -3.92 17.23
N LYS A 611 -26.71 -4.10 18.52
CA LYS A 611 -27.15 -5.38 19.09
C LYS A 611 -28.64 -5.61 18.83
N ASP A 612 -29.44 -4.57 19.00
CA ASP A 612 -30.89 -4.62 18.86
C ASP A 612 -31.39 -4.08 17.50
N ASP A 613 -30.60 -3.23 16.84
CA ASP A 613 -30.91 -2.58 15.54
C ASP A 613 -29.72 -2.67 14.58
N ILE A 614 -29.38 -3.89 14.17
CA ILE A 614 -28.29 -4.13 13.20
C ILE A 614 -28.54 -3.43 11.85
N MET A 615 -29.80 -3.14 11.54
CA MET A 615 -30.23 -2.46 10.31
C MET A 615 -30.06 -0.93 10.36
N LEU A 616 -29.70 -0.36 11.51
CA LEU A 616 -29.44 1.07 11.71
C LEU A 616 -30.65 1.95 11.35
N THR A 617 -31.83 1.52 11.77
CA THR A 617 -33.10 2.18 11.44
C THR A 617 -33.55 3.20 12.48
N ASN A 618 -33.11 3.05 13.73
CA ASN A 618 -33.51 3.89 14.85
C ASN A 618 -32.34 4.76 15.33
N ASN A 619 -32.32 6.03 14.91
CA ASN A 619 -31.30 6.98 15.34
C ASN A 619 -31.56 7.47 16.77
N LEU A 620 -30.62 7.20 17.66
CA LEU A 620 -30.65 7.47 19.09
C LEU A 620 -29.87 8.73 19.51
N GLN A 621 -29.34 9.51 18.55
CA GLN A 621 -28.42 10.62 18.86
C GLN A 621 -29.06 11.68 19.78
N ASP A 622 -30.36 11.96 19.61
CA ASP A 622 -31.07 13.01 20.34
C ASP A 622 -31.58 12.49 21.70
N GLN A 623 -31.73 11.17 21.82
CA GLN A 623 -32.19 10.47 23.01
C GLN A 623 -31.02 10.18 23.98
N LEU A 624 -29.80 10.03 23.47
CA LEU A 624 -28.60 9.70 24.23
C LEU A 624 -27.45 10.70 23.98
N PRO A 625 -27.63 12.00 24.25
CA PRO A 625 -26.63 13.02 23.92
C PRO A 625 -25.31 12.83 24.67
N ASP A 626 -25.33 12.38 25.92
CA ASP A 626 -24.12 12.12 26.71
C ASP A 626 -23.27 11.01 26.07
N ARG A 627 -23.93 10.00 25.49
CA ARG A 627 -23.24 8.90 24.81
C ARG A 627 -22.59 9.36 23.50
N VAL A 628 -23.27 10.24 22.76
CA VAL A 628 -22.70 10.88 21.57
C VAL A 628 -21.44 11.66 21.94
N ILE A 629 -21.49 12.48 22.99
CA ILE A 629 -20.35 13.29 23.45
C ILE A 629 -19.16 12.40 23.84
N GLU A 630 -19.39 11.33 24.60
CA GLU A 630 -18.34 10.38 25.00
C GLU A 630 -17.67 9.73 23.79
N MET A 631 -18.47 9.15 22.89
CA MET A 631 -17.99 8.42 21.72
C MET A 631 -17.30 9.36 20.72
N GLU A 632 -17.85 10.56 20.50
CA GLU A 632 -17.27 11.57 19.62
C GLU A 632 -15.93 12.08 20.17
N GLY A 633 -15.82 12.29 21.50
CA GLY A 633 -14.57 12.70 22.15
C GLY A 633 -13.46 11.67 21.92
N LYS A 634 -13.72 10.39 22.19
CA LYS A 634 -12.75 9.32 21.97
C LYS A 634 -12.38 9.18 20.49
N LEU A 635 -13.35 9.24 19.57
CA LEU A 635 -13.07 9.20 18.13
C LEU A 635 -12.20 10.39 17.69
N LYS A 636 -12.49 11.60 18.15
CA LYS A 636 -11.67 12.79 17.86
C LYS A 636 -10.24 12.64 18.36
N ALA A 637 -10.04 12.07 19.53
CA ALA A 637 -8.70 11.77 20.05
C ALA A 637 -7.94 10.78 19.16
N ILE A 638 -8.61 9.70 18.70
CA ILE A 638 -8.04 8.73 17.76
C ILE A 638 -7.64 9.40 16.44
N ILE A 639 -8.54 10.20 15.84
CA ILE A 639 -8.26 10.93 14.58
C ILE A 639 -7.07 11.87 14.75
N GLN A 640 -7.00 12.61 15.86
CA GLN A 640 -5.92 13.55 16.13
C GLN A 640 -4.57 12.83 16.29
N GLN A 641 -4.53 11.74 17.06
CA GLN A 641 -3.33 10.91 17.22
C GLN A 641 -2.88 10.33 15.87
N TYR A 642 -3.81 9.77 15.09
CA TYR A 642 -3.52 9.20 13.77
C TYR A 642 -2.95 10.25 12.82
N ASN A 643 -3.64 11.38 12.64
CA ASN A 643 -3.21 12.42 11.70
C ASN A 643 -1.84 12.99 12.08
N SER A 644 -1.65 13.33 13.35
CA SER A 644 -0.40 13.94 13.82
C SER A 644 0.77 12.97 13.63
N ARG A 645 0.62 11.71 14.03
CA ARG A 645 1.69 10.70 13.90
C ARG A 645 2.01 10.33 12.46
N MET A 646 1.02 10.26 11.58
CA MET A 646 1.24 10.05 10.14
C MET A 646 1.98 11.24 9.51
N ILE A 647 1.56 12.46 9.82
CA ILE A 647 2.16 13.68 9.24
C ILE A 647 3.61 13.85 9.69
N ASP A 648 3.88 13.61 10.98
CA ASP A 648 5.16 13.84 11.65
C ASP A 648 6.12 12.63 11.63
N ASP A 649 5.75 11.54 10.95
CA ASP A 649 6.51 10.27 10.92
C ASP A 649 6.86 9.76 12.34
N ASN A 650 5.84 9.69 13.20
CA ASN A 650 5.94 9.33 14.62
C ASN A 650 5.11 8.06 14.93
N LEU A 651 5.31 7.02 14.12
CA LEU A 651 4.68 5.69 14.28
C LEU A 651 5.65 4.64 14.84
N VAL A 652 6.77 5.10 15.40
CA VAL A 652 7.74 4.30 16.15
C VAL A 652 8.11 5.02 17.45
N VAL A 653 8.38 4.25 18.50
CA VAL A 653 8.99 4.81 19.72
C VAL A 653 10.48 5.04 19.44
N LYS A 654 10.95 6.26 19.71
CA LYS A 654 12.33 6.70 19.45
C LYS A 654 13.29 6.32 20.57
#